data_AF-A0A3S5Y0J0-F1
#
_entry.id   AF-A0A3S5Y0J0-F1
#
_cell.length_a   1.000
_cell.length_b   1.000
_cell.length_c   1.000
_cell.angle_alpha   90.00
_cell.angle_beta   90.00
_cell.angle_gamma   90.00
#
_symmetry.space_group_name_H-M   'P 1'
#
loop_
_entity.id
_entity.type
_entity.pdbx_description
1 polymer ?
#
loop_
_entity_poly.entity_id
_entity_poly.type
_entity_poly.pdbx_seq_one_letter_code
_entity_poly.pdbx_strand_id
1 'polypeptide(L)'
;MTKRISNAFFNQKSFKIKNNYSKSPKKLFYWSITLFTLFIVILSFFTLDSKWMEFFKDMPSLFERIGDMFKWDWTDFNLVNETGHSFLYNAFVSIWDTVVMAFAGTIIGVIIAIPIAVLASSNVTRNKSVNFIARLILSVFRTIPSFVYALILVNYFGASTFTITLSLTFFTFSISGKTLYERIEQINVKIFSTSQATGANKTVSFRAAVWPQVSHHVLSIMFYSLETNIRYVSIIAGVTRVGIGQMINNAVDYNEWNRVGFLLCLLIAIILLLELCIWLIRNYIIEDKDFRIDGKHQKRFDEQIKKINSQKTISFYINNILCVKIDEKIKNSKSEVEKKELLVQRQNMVSKFKKNLNENIKFEKANYKNLKKSNPGSFDLYSKDLETGLKFRIDKISQAKLKLEVDNAKNLKIENLKIERTKSHKEFLENLTIEKALRSEPKSYIKRIILYLIIFGFFIYTLTLINWKLSSKEMIEITNRNLLEIFKINWSSLFISKANGGNNRAPYSVMYLLYETLSIAVVGTFIGAVIAYVLGMLSSEKIVNKYVARFFIALTSMIRAIPTYIYALIFVIVVGMGPFTGVLALIMGTIGMLTKYNRELFDDINQKIIFQLEATGVNWFAKLRYGIMSQTSTAAMSNIIYRFDINFKEVAMLGAVGAGNMGYLLNSYFTDQYFNEFGALLFGIILFTLLIEFISASIRNKLSFGTNLNLISSIINFVNQRFFSTFKSNEKLLNLDAKLSYQESMSLYAYTNQTIMNNAIRIKKEEKLSFKNAWNKAYIDFYNIRKKYNNLIADSNIVKLEELKFKKYKKDFAFKRKVWVAEVKQESKMEIIKFKKLLKASTDFKVRKDLKNSIKYSKKIRKLKITNINY
;
A
#
# COMPACT_ATOMS: atom_id res chain seq x y z
N MET A 1 8.55 -45.01 15.26
CA MET A 1 8.64 -45.27 13.81
C MET A 1 7.79 -44.36 12.91
N THR A 2 6.45 -44.43 12.95
CA THR A 2 5.54 -43.70 12.01
C THR A 2 5.76 -42.19 11.95
N LYS A 3 6.02 -41.55 13.11
CA LYS A 3 6.38 -40.13 13.18
C LYS A 3 7.73 -39.78 12.56
N ARG A 4 8.71 -40.69 12.57
CA ARG A 4 10.02 -40.49 11.92
C ARG A 4 9.91 -40.63 10.40
N ILE A 5 9.17 -41.63 9.94
CA ILE A 5 8.83 -41.83 8.52
C ILE A 5 8.10 -40.59 7.96
N SER A 6 7.03 -40.15 8.63
CA SER A 6 6.30 -38.94 8.26
C SER A 6 7.20 -37.69 8.27
N ASN A 7 8.00 -37.48 9.32
CA ASN A 7 8.91 -36.34 9.38
C ASN A 7 9.97 -36.35 8.28
N ALA A 8 10.45 -37.51 7.85
CA ALA A 8 11.41 -37.64 6.75
C ALA A 8 10.80 -37.23 5.39
N PHE A 9 9.50 -37.51 5.19
CA PHE A 9 8.77 -37.07 4.00
C PHE A 9 8.58 -35.55 3.95
N PHE A 10 8.28 -34.91 5.09
CA PHE A 10 7.94 -33.48 5.13
C PHE A 10 9.15 -32.54 5.36
N ASN A 11 10.22 -33.00 6.01
CA ASN A 11 11.43 -32.20 6.24
C ASN A 11 12.45 -32.34 5.09
N GLN A 12 12.08 -31.91 3.89
CA GLN A 12 13.08 -31.59 2.87
C GLN A 12 13.58 -30.17 3.09
N LYS A 13 14.80 -30.03 3.63
CA LYS A 13 15.78 -28.93 3.37
C LYS A 13 16.77 -28.79 4.53
N SER A 14 18.00 -29.22 4.29
CA SER A 14 19.18 -28.51 4.79
C SER A 14 20.25 -28.58 3.70
N PHE A 15 20.50 -27.45 3.03
CA PHE A 15 21.63 -27.30 2.12
C PHE A 15 22.84 -26.80 2.91
N LYS A 16 24.02 -27.35 2.62
CA LYS A 16 25.32 -26.84 3.07
C LYS A 16 26.08 -26.39 1.82
N ILE A 17 26.39 -25.10 1.72
CA ILE A 17 27.44 -24.56 0.84
C ILE A 17 28.27 -23.60 1.69
N LYS A 18 29.56 -23.89 1.87
CA LYS A 18 30.62 -23.06 2.48
C LYS A 18 30.17 -22.13 3.63
N ASN A 19 30.29 -22.61 4.88
CA ASN A 19 30.25 -21.91 6.17
C ASN A 19 29.12 -20.89 6.47
N ASN A 20 28.13 -20.67 5.60
CA ASN A 20 27.00 -19.79 5.86
C ASN A 20 25.66 -20.52 5.77
N TYR A 21 24.88 -20.46 6.86
CA TYR A 21 23.53 -21.01 6.91
C TYR A 21 22.54 -20.04 6.27
N SER A 22 22.24 -20.24 4.99
CA SER A 22 21.10 -19.61 4.33
C SER A 22 19.81 -20.30 4.75
N LYS A 23 18.93 -19.59 5.47
CA LYS A 23 17.53 -20.02 5.65
C LYS A 23 16.79 -19.76 4.34
N SER A 24 16.31 -20.80 3.66
CA SER A 24 15.29 -20.58 2.62
C SER A 24 14.08 -19.90 3.27
N PRO A 25 13.46 -18.88 2.65
CA PRO A 25 12.21 -18.33 3.15
C PRO A 25 11.21 -19.49 3.31
N LYS A 26 10.46 -19.50 4.43
CA LYS A 26 9.48 -20.56 4.71
C LYS A 26 8.35 -20.47 3.67
N LYS A 27 8.55 -21.10 2.50
CA LYS A 27 7.54 -21.22 1.43
C LYS A 27 6.22 -21.77 2.00
N LEU A 28 6.30 -22.63 3.02
CA LEU A 28 5.14 -23.15 3.77
C LEU A 28 4.18 -22.08 4.29
N PHE A 29 4.67 -20.94 4.79
CA PHE A 29 3.79 -19.89 5.32
C PHE A 29 3.01 -19.19 4.20
N TYR A 30 3.70 -18.89 3.08
CA TYR A 30 3.07 -18.31 1.91
C TYR A 30 2.09 -19.30 1.26
N TRP A 31 2.45 -20.57 1.14
CA TRP A 31 1.56 -21.62 0.65
C TRP A 31 0.38 -21.88 1.58
N SER A 32 0.57 -21.86 2.91
CA SER A 32 -0.55 -22.02 3.84
C SER A 32 -1.50 -20.84 3.80
N ILE A 33 -0.99 -19.60 3.70
CA ILE A 33 -1.82 -18.41 3.56
C ILE A 33 -2.57 -18.44 2.24
N THR A 34 -1.89 -18.70 1.13
CA THR A 34 -2.52 -18.73 -0.19
C THR A 34 -3.60 -19.81 -0.27
N LEU A 35 -3.33 -21.02 0.23
CA LEU A 35 -4.30 -22.11 0.24
C LEU A 35 -5.48 -21.83 1.18
N PHE A 36 -5.23 -21.20 2.33
CA PHE A 36 -6.27 -20.74 3.24
C PHE A 36 -7.12 -19.61 2.62
N THR A 37 -6.51 -18.63 1.95
CA THR A 37 -7.27 -17.59 1.25
C THR A 37 -8.09 -18.17 0.12
N LEU A 38 -7.55 -19.13 -0.64
CA LEU A 38 -8.27 -19.79 -1.73
C LEU A 38 -9.44 -20.62 -1.18
N PHE A 39 -9.24 -21.32 -0.05
CA PHE A 39 -10.30 -22.01 0.66
C PHE A 39 -11.40 -21.06 1.15
N ILE A 40 -11.06 -19.93 1.78
CA ILE A 40 -12.07 -18.96 2.21
C ILE A 40 -12.80 -18.38 1.01
N VAL A 41 -12.10 -18.01 -0.05
CA VAL A 41 -12.74 -17.48 -1.27
C VAL A 41 -13.72 -18.50 -1.83
N ILE A 42 -13.32 -19.76 -1.98
CA ILE A 42 -14.21 -20.85 -2.45
C ILE A 42 -15.40 -21.02 -1.52
N LEU A 43 -15.18 -21.09 -0.20
CA LEU A 43 -16.25 -21.22 0.78
C LEU A 43 -17.23 -20.04 0.69
N SER A 44 -16.70 -18.82 0.63
CA SER A 44 -17.49 -17.60 0.50
C SER A 44 -18.30 -17.55 -0.79
N PHE A 45 -17.75 -18.05 -1.91
CA PHE A 45 -18.49 -18.21 -3.16
C PHE A 45 -19.66 -19.19 -3.04
N PHE A 46 -19.49 -20.29 -2.30
CA PHE A 46 -20.57 -21.24 -2.06
C PHE A 46 -21.65 -20.72 -1.11
N THR A 47 -21.30 -19.83 -0.18
CA THR A 47 -22.25 -19.29 0.80
C THR A 47 -23.02 -18.05 0.31
N LEU A 48 -22.53 -17.40 -0.74
CA LEU A 48 -23.25 -16.29 -1.36
C LEU A 48 -24.15 -16.86 -2.46
N ASP A 49 -25.45 -16.54 -2.43
CA ASP A 49 -26.37 -16.82 -3.54
C ASP A 49 -25.89 -16.06 -4.79
N SER A 50 -25.01 -16.71 -5.55
CA SER A 50 -24.29 -16.09 -6.64
C SER A 50 -25.13 -16.12 -7.91
N LYS A 51 -25.78 -15.00 -8.19
CA LYS A 51 -26.65 -14.78 -9.36
C LYS A 51 -25.86 -14.40 -10.62
N TRP A 52 -24.71 -15.03 -10.85
CA TRP A 52 -23.85 -14.71 -12.00
C TRP A 52 -24.58 -14.88 -13.34
N MET A 53 -25.40 -15.93 -13.47
CA MET A 53 -26.15 -16.18 -14.71
C MET A 53 -27.21 -15.10 -14.97
N GLU A 54 -27.97 -14.70 -13.95
CA GLU A 54 -28.95 -13.61 -14.04
C GLU A 54 -28.25 -12.29 -14.37
N PHE A 55 -27.14 -11.98 -13.71
CA PHE A 55 -26.37 -10.76 -13.97
C PHE A 55 -25.92 -10.64 -15.43
N PHE A 56 -25.35 -11.69 -16.01
CA PHE A 56 -24.92 -11.65 -17.41
C PHE A 56 -26.10 -11.64 -18.39
N LYS A 57 -27.24 -12.22 -18.01
CA LYS A 57 -28.48 -12.18 -18.80
C LYS A 57 -29.09 -10.78 -18.83
N ASP A 58 -29.11 -10.09 -17.70
CA ASP A 58 -29.71 -8.74 -17.55
C ASP A 58 -28.72 -7.62 -17.88
N MET A 59 -27.48 -7.96 -18.25
CA MET A 59 -26.42 -7.02 -18.61
C MET A 59 -26.79 -6.05 -19.76
N PRO A 60 -27.56 -6.44 -20.80
CA PRO A 60 -28.05 -5.49 -21.80
C PRO A 60 -28.94 -4.39 -21.20
N SER A 61 -29.83 -4.74 -20.27
CA SER A 61 -30.69 -3.76 -19.58
C SER A 61 -29.88 -2.79 -18.71
N LEU A 62 -28.77 -3.26 -18.13
CA LEU A 62 -27.82 -2.42 -17.41
C LEU A 62 -27.20 -1.37 -18.34
N PHE A 63 -26.77 -1.78 -19.54
CA PHE A 63 -26.21 -0.86 -20.53
C PHE A 63 -27.23 0.12 -21.09
N GLU A 64 -28.50 -0.29 -21.26
CA GLU A 64 -29.59 0.59 -21.66
C GLU A 64 -29.86 1.67 -20.61
N ARG A 65 -30.01 1.28 -19.33
CA ARG A 65 -30.18 2.23 -18.21
C ARG A 65 -28.98 3.16 -18.04
N ILE A 66 -27.76 2.65 -18.19
CA ILE A 66 -26.55 3.49 -18.23
C ILE A 66 -26.61 4.46 -19.42
N GLY A 67 -27.12 4.01 -20.57
CA GLY A 67 -27.38 4.88 -21.72
C GLY A 67 -28.36 6.01 -21.39
N ASP A 68 -29.46 5.70 -20.70
CA ASP A 68 -30.46 6.68 -20.27
C ASP A 68 -29.91 7.70 -19.27
N MET A 69 -28.93 7.31 -18.45
CA MET A 69 -28.21 8.23 -17.56
C MET A 69 -27.42 9.31 -18.31
N PHE A 70 -27.14 9.14 -19.59
CA PHE A 70 -26.46 10.16 -20.41
C PHE A 70 -27.43 10.98 -21.30
N LYS A 71 -28.74 10.69 -21.27
CA LYS A 71 -29.75 11.42 -22.07
C LYS A 71 -30.27 12.66 -21.34
N TRP A 72 -29.39 13.66 -21.12
CA TRP A 72 -29.72 14.85 -20.31
C TRP A 72 -30.78 15.76 -20.93
N ASP A 73 -31.89 15.93 -20.21
CA ASP A 73 -32.99 16.81 -20.61
C ASP A 73 -32.82 18.19 -19.97
N TRP A 74 -32.10 19.05 -20.68
CA TRP A 74 -31.83 20.42 -20.25
C TRP A 74 -33.08 21.29 -20.15
N THR A 75 -34.18 20.89 -20.80
CA THR A 75 -35.45 21.63 -20.72
C THR A 75 -36.16 21.32 -19.43
N ASP A 76 -36.35 20.04 -19.10
CA ASP A 76 -36.90 19.59 -17.81
C ASP A 76 -36.08 20.12 -16.63
N PHE A 77 -34.75 20.11 -16.75
CA PHE A 77 -33.88 20.49 -15.63
C PHE A 77 -33.93 21.99 -15.27
N ASN A 78 -34.35 22.83 -16.22
CA ASN A 78 -34.50 24.27 -16.05
C ASN A 78 -35.92 24.70 -15.66
N LEU A 79 -36.90 23.80 -15.75
CA LEU A 79 -38.25 24.09 -15.30
C LEU A 79 -38.25 24.41 -13.80
N VAL A 80 -38.98 25.47 -13.45
CA VAL A 80 -39.09 25.94 -12.08
C VAL A 80 -40.23 25.18 -11.42
N ASN A 81 -39.91 24.47 -10.33
CA ASN A 81 -40.91 23.74 -9.56
C ASN A 81 -41.76 24.70 -8.71
N GLU A 82 -42.81 24.19 -8.07
CA GLU A 82 -43.69 24.96 -7.16
C GLU A 82 -42.93 25.73 -6.05
N THR A 83 -41.72 25.30 -5.70
CA THR A 83 -40.83 25.93 -4.72
C THR A 83 -40.02 27.12 -5.28
N GLY A 84 -40.19 27.50 -6.55
CA GLY A 84 -39.50 28.62 -7.17
C GLY A 84 -38.06 28.33 -7.62
N HIS A 85 -37.62 27.07 -7.54
CA HIS A 85 -36.27 26.65 -7.92
C HIS A 85 -36.27 25.54 -8.97
N SER A 86 -35.32 25.58 -9.89
CA SER A 86 -35.11 24.52 -10.88
C SER A 86 -34.35 23.33 -10.31
N PHE A 87 -34.46 22.17 -10.97
CA PHE A 87 -33.67 21.00 -10.62
C PHE A 87 -32.17 21.29 -10.64
N LEU A 88 -31.66 22.02 -11.64
CA LEU A 88 -30.25 22.42 -11.70
C LEU A 88 -29.82 23.22 -10.46
N TYR A 89 -30.61 24.21 -10.06
CA TYR A 89 -30.30 25.01 -8.87
C TYR A 89 -30.19 24.12 -7.63
N ASN A 90 -31.17 23.25 -7.40
CA ASN A 90 -31.16 22.33 -6.26
C ASN A 90 -29.98 21.36 -6.31
N ALA A 91 -29.60 20.88 -7.50
CA ALA A 91 -28.46 19.99 -7.68
C ALA A 91 -27.13 20.69 -7.32
N PHE A 92 -26.93 21.93 -7.77
CA PHE A 92 -25.73 22.71 -7.45
C PHE A 92 -25.67 23.15 -5.98
N VAL A 93 -26.81 23.53 -5.38
CA VAL A 93 -26.87 23.82 -3.93
C VAL A 93 -26.56 22.55 -3.14
N SER A 94 -27.12 21.40 -3.53
CA SER A 94 -26.89 20.13 -2.84
C SER A 94 -25.45 19.63 -2.92
N ILE A 95 -24.75 19.83 -4.05
CA ILE A 95 -23.31 19.53 -4.13
C ILE A 95 -22.50 20.50 -3.27
N TRP A 96 -22.90 21.78 -3.23
CA TRP A 96 -22.20 22.78 -2.44
C TRP A 96 -22.32 22.47 -0.94
N ASP A 97 -23.52 22.16 -0.47
CA ASP A 97 -23.75 21.69 0.90
C ASP A 97 -22.92 20.45 1.22
N THR A 98 -22.80 19.54 0.26
CA THR A 98 -21.96 18.34 0.38
C THR A 98 -20.49 18.70 0.59
N VAL A 99 -19.96 19.66 -0.16
CA VAL A 99 -18.58 20.17 -0.02
C VAL A 99 -18.40 20.87 1.33
N VAL A 100 -19.36 21.71 1.73
CA VAL A 100 -19.34 22.48 2.99
C VAL A 100 -19.31 21.54 4.20
N MET A 101 -20.24 20.57 4.27
CA MET A 101 -20.30 19.58 5.34
C MET A 101 -19.04 18.72 5.40
N ALA A 102 -18.55 18.27 4.24
CA ALA A 102 -17.32 17.49 4.16
C ALA A 102 -16.11 18.27 4.66
N PHE A 103 -15.96 19.52 4.23
CA PHE A 103 -14.82 20.38 4.57
C PHE A 103 -14.79 20.71 6.07
N ALA A 104 -15.92 21.16 6.62
CA ALA A 104 -16.03 21.45 8.05
C ALA A 104 -15.75 20.20 8.89
N GLY A 105 -16.38 19.06 8.54
CA GLY A 105 -16.19 17.79 9.25
C GLY A 105 -14.75 17.29 9.17
N THR A 106 -14.06 17.49 8.04
CA THR A 106 -12.66 17.12 7.90
C THR A 106 -11.76 17.93 8.83
N ILE A 107 -11.91 19.25 8.86
CA ILE A 107 -11.03 20.12 9.66
C ILE A 107 -11.24 19.86 11.15
N ILE A 108 -12.49 19.81 11.62
CA ILE A 108 -12.80 19.55 13.03
C ILE A 108 -12.25 18.17 13.42
N GLY A 109 -12.48 17.14 12.59
CA GLY A 109 -12.01 15.79 12.86
C GLY A 109 -10.49 15.68 12.94
N VAL A 110 -9.75 16.34 12.04
CA VAL A 110 -8.28 16.37 12.06
C VAL A 110 -7.74 17.11 13.28
N ILE A 111 -8.35 18.24 13.66
CA ILE A 111 -7.95 19.01 14.85
C ILE A 111 -8.08 18.15 16.11
N ILE A 112 -9.18 17.41 16.27
CA ILE A 112 -9.39 16.49 17.41
C ILE A 112 -8.47 15.26 17.33
N ALA A 113 -8.14 14.80 16.11
CA ALA A 113 -7.28 13.64 15.92
C ALA A 113 -5.83 13.88 16.37
N ILE A 114 -5.28 15.08 16.20
CA ILE A 114 -3.89 15.41 16.56
C ILE A 114 -3.56 15.11 18.03
N PRO A 115 -4.26 15.65 19.05
CA PRO A 115 -3.94 15.39 20.44
C PRO A 115 -4.11 13.90 20.80
N ILE A 116 -5.16 13.25 20.30
CA ILE A 116 -5.42 11.84 20.59
C ILE A 116 -4.38 10.92 19.94
N ALA A 117 -3.91 11.26 18.73
CA ALA A 117 -2.81 10.55 18.07
C ALA A 117 -1.51 10.64 18.87
N VAL A 118 -1.19 11.79 19.46
CA VAL A 118 -0.02 11.95 20.34
C VAL A 118 -0.16 11.06 21.60
N LEU A 119 -1.34 11.00 22.20
CA LEU A 119 -1.62 10.11 23.34
C LEU A 119 -1.53 8.62 22.96
N ALA A 120 -2.01 8.26 21.78
CA ALA A 120 -1.98 6.90 21.22
C ALA A 120 -0.59 6.45 20.74
N SER A 121 0.35 7.38 20.56
CA SER A 121 1.72 7.05 20.12
C SER A 121 2.59 6.55 21.28
N SER A 122 3.08 5.30 21.19
CA SER A 122 3.80 4.66 22.30
C SER A 122 5.25 5.16 22.47
N ASN A 123 5.83 5.76 21.44
CA ASN A 123 7.17 6.35 21.48
C ASN A 123 7.20 7.73 22.18
N VAL A 124 6.09 8.48 22.16
CA VAL A 124 5.94 9.78 22.85
C VAL A 124 5.30 9.59 24.23
N THR A 125 4.18 8.87 24.30
CA THR A 125 3.39 8.68 25.52
C THR A 125 3.84 7.41 26.27
N ARG A 126 4.65 7.59 27.32
CA ARG A 126 5.21 6.48 28.11
C ARG A 126 4.18 5.76 28.99
N ASN A 127 3.07 6.41 29.36
CA ASN A 127 2.04 5.80 30.19
C ASN A 127 1.21 4.82 29.36
N LYS A 128 1.37 3.53 29.66
CA LYS A 128 0.70 2.44 28.93
C LYS A 128 -0.82 2.50 29.02
N SER A 129 -1.38 2.96 30.14
CA SER A 129 -2.83 3.01 30.31
C SER A 129 -3.44 4.09 29.44
N VAL A 130 -2.88 5.31 29.47
CA VAL A 130 -3.31 6.41 28.60
C VAL A 130 -3.17 6.03 27.13
N ASN A 131 -2.03 5.43 26.77
CA ASN A 131 -1.79 4.96 25.43
C ASN A 131 -2.80 3.90 24.98
N PHE A 132 -3.12 2.94 25.85
CA PHE A 132 -4.11 1.90 25.57
C PHE A 132 -5.52 2.50 25.42
N ILE A 133 -5.94 3.40 26.30
CA ILE A 133 -7.25 4.06 26.24
C ILE A 133 -7.38 4.89 24.96
N ALA A 134 -6.37 5.69 24.62
CA ALA A 134 -6.39 6.49 23.39
C ALA A 134 -6.51 5.61 22.13
N ARG A 135 -5.80 4.47 22.10
CA ARG A 135 -5.94 3.49 21.02
C ARG A 135 -7.31 2.84 20.99
N LEU A 136 -7.86 2.50 22.15
CA LEU A 136 -9.19 1.90 22.27
C LEU A 136 -10.24 2.86 21.74
N ILE A 137 -10.19 4.15 22.13
CA ILE A 137 -11.08 5.20 21.61
C ILE A 137 -10.99 5.25 20.08
N LEU A 138 -9.78 5.41 19.53
CA LEU A 138 -9.61 5.47 18.07
C LEU A 138 -10.16 4.24 17.37
N SER A 139 -9.94 3.05 17.96
CA SER A 139 -10.36 1.78 17.40
C SER A 139 -11.88 1.62 17.43
N VAL A 140 -12.56 1.95 18.53
CA VAL A 140 -14.03 1.91 18.65
C VAL A 140 -14.70 2.89 17.68
N PHE A 141 -14.20 4.13 17.60
CA PHE A 141 -14.75 5.08 16.63
C PHE A 141 -14.48 4.68 15.17
N ARG A 142 -13.52 3.78 14.91
CA ARG A 142 -13.20 3.29 13.56
C ARG A 142 -14.13 2.19 13.10
N THR A 143 -14.77 1.50 14.02
CA THR A 143 -15.50 0.26 13.73
C THR A 143 -16.98 0.50 13.48
N ILE A 144 -17.53 1.58 14.05
CA ILE A 144 -18.90 2.01 13.78
C ILE A 144 -18.95 2.65 12.38
N PRO A 145 -19.84 2.19 11.49
CA PRO A 145 -20.05 2.80 10.18
C PRO A 145 -20.49 4.28 10.28
N SER A 146 -20.12 5.10 9.30
CA SER A 146 -20.39 6.55 9.35
C SER A 146 -21.89 6.90 9.35
N PHE A 147 -22.72 6.18 8.58
CA PHE A 147 -24.17 6.40 8.58
C PHE A 147 -24.82 6.05 9.93
N VAL A 148 -24.23 5.12 10.71
CA VAL A 148 -24.72 4.78 12.05
C VAL A 148 -24.54 5.96 13.02
N TYR A 149 -23.43 6.71 12.91
CA TYR A 149 -23.31 7.97 13.65
C TYR A 149 -24.41 8.94 13.25
N ALA A 150 -24.72 9.02 11.96
CA ALA A 150 -25.77 9.91 11.47
C ALA A 150 -27.15 9.51 12.03
N LEU A 151 -27.52 8.23 12.02
CA LEU A 151 -28.76 7.72 12.62
C LEU A 151 -28.90 8.14 14.08
N ILE A 152 -27.86 7.92 14.89
CA ILE A 152 -27.86 8.28 16.31
C ILE A 152 -27.98 9.81 16.50
N LEU A 153 -27.28 10.59 15.67
CA LEU A 153 -27.22 12.05 15.78
C LEU A 153 -28.46 12.77 15.24
N VAL A 154 -29.19 12.18 14.27
CA VAL A 154 -30.44 12.75 13.71
C VAL A 154 -31.45 12.99 14.82
N ASN A 155 -31.52 12.13 15.83
CA ASN A 155 -32.48 12.30 16.91
C ASN A 155 -32.15 13.50 17.83
N TYR A 156 -30.87 13.89 17.93
CA TYR A 156 -30.41 15.04 18.73
C TYR A 156 -30.48 16.39 17.98
N PHE A 157 -30.17 16.38 16.68
CA PHE A 157 -29.92 17.59 15.90
C PHE A 157 -30.81 17.70 14.65
N GLY A 158 -31.76 16.77 14.48
CA GLY A 158 -32.60 16.63 13.30
C GLY A 158 -31.85 16.12 12.08
N ALA A 159 -32.57 15.95 10.97
CA ALA A 159 -31.98 15.75 9.65
C ALA A 159 -31.43 17.09 9.14
N SER A 160 -30.29 17.53 9.69
CA SER A 160 -29.67 18.83 9.39
C SER A 160 -28.23 18.67 8.87
N THR A 161 -27.70 19.74 8.27
CA THR A 161 -26.31 19.80 7.80
C THR A 161 -25.30 19.62 8.95
N PHE A 162 -25.67 19.99 10.18
CA PHE A 162 -24.85 19.82 11.37
C PHE A 162 -24.69 18.33 11.75
N THR A 163 -25.77 17.56 11.69
CA THR A 163 -25.77 16.11 11.96
C THR A 163 -24.77 15.37 11.06
N ILE A 164 -24.79 15.67 9.76
CA ILE A 164 -23.86 15.07 8.80
C ILE A 164 -22.43 15.51 9.09
N THR A 165 -22.22 16.82 9.31
CA THR A 165 -20.89 17.36 9.62
C THR A 165 -20.28 16.71 10.87
N LEU A 166 -21.07 16.49 11.91
CA LEU A 166 -20.63 15.84 13.15
C LEU A 166 -20.35 14.34 12.95
N SER A 167 -21.17 13.64 12.16
CA SER A 167 -20.90 12.25 11.76
C SER A 167 -19.57 12.13 11.00
N LEU A 168 -19.33 13.01 10.02
CA LEU A 168 -18.08 13.07 9.27
C LEU A 168 -16.89 13.46 10.15
N THR A 169 -17.12 14.29 11.18
CA THR A 169 -16.11 14.63 12.18
C THR A 169 -15.65 13.37 12.92
N PHE A 170 -16.55 12.54 13.43
CA PHE A 170 -16.19 11.29 14.11
C PHE A 170 -15.48 10.29 13.18
N PHE A 171 -15.96 10.17 11.95
CA PHE A 171 -15.33 9.34 10.93
C PHE A 171 -13.89 9.81 10.61
N THR A 172 -13.72 11.10 10.35
CA THR A 172 -12.41 11.72 10.07
C THR A 172 -11.48 11.61 11.26
N PHE A 173 -11.99 11.89 12.45
CA PHE A 173 -11.26 11.80 13.71
C PHE A 173 -10.63 10.42 13.88
N SER A 174 -11.39 9.36 13.61
CA SER A 174 -10.91 7.99 13.73
C SER A 174 -9.81 7.66 12.71
N ILE A 175 -10.05 7.91 11.42
CA ILE A 175 -9.10 7.56 10.34
C ILE A 175 -7.82 8.40 10.45
N SER A 176 -7.97 9.71 10.65
CA SER A 176 -6.85 10.63 10.79
C SER A 176 -6.06 10.32 12.05
N GLY A 177 -6.73 10.02 13.17
CA GLY A 177 -6.08 9.67 14.43
C GLY A 177 -5.24 8.41 14.33
N LYS A 178 -5.78 7.35 13.70
CA LYS A 178 -5.03 6.11 13.40
C LYS A 178 -3.79 6.40 12.56
N THR A 179 -3.98 7.07 11.43
CA THR A 179 -2.91 7.32 10.46
C THR A 179 -1.83 8.22 11.06
N LEU A 180 -2.23 9.27 11.79
CA LEU A 180 -1.30 10.18 12.46
C LEU A 180 -0.50 9.47 13.54
N TYR A 181 -1.10 8.66 14.42
CA TYR A 181 -0.31 8.02 15.47
C TYR A 181 0.68 7.01 14.89
N GLU A 182 0.32 6.26 13.84
CA GLU A 182 1.25 5.33 13.18
C GLU A 182 2.43 6.08 12.56
N ARG A 183 2.19 7.27 12.00
CA ARG A 183 3.26 8.16 11.53
C ARG A 183 4.12 8.69 12.67
N ILE A 184 3.51 9.12 13.78
CA ILE A 184 4.26 9.57 14.96
C ILE A 184 5.13 8.44 15.50
N GLU A 185 4.66 7.19 15.52
CA GLU A 185 5.44 6.03 15.98
C GLU A 185 6.67 5.72 15.11
N GLN A 186 6.61 6.08 13.82
CA GLN A 186 7.71 5.88 12.87
C GLN A 186 8.84 6.93 13.02
N ILE A 187 8.59 8.02 13.74
CA ILE A 187 9.56 9.13 13.90
C ILE A 187 10.75 8.71 14.75
N ASN A 188 11.93 9.24 14.36
CA ASN A 188 13.14 9.12 15.14
C ASN A 188 13.05 9.96 16.43
N VAL A 189 12.67 9.30 17.53
CA VAL A 189 12.56 9.89 18.87
C VAL A 189 13.90 10.32 19.47
N LYS A 190 15.05 10.03 18.83
CA LYS A 190 16.36 10.42 19.35
C LYS A 190 16.46 11.93 19.55
N ILE A 191 16.09 12.72 18.53
CA ILE A 191 16.12 14.20 18.57
C ILE A 191 15.23 14.74 19.70
N PHE A 192 14.04 14.15 19.86
CA PHE A 192 13.12 14.49 20.94
C PHE A 192 13.70 14.20 22.32
N SER A 193 14.30 13.01 22.51
CA SER A 193 14.90 12.61 23.78
C SER A 193 16.19 13.38 24.12
N THR A 194 17.00 13.74 23.13
CA THR A 194 18.21 14.54 23.33
C THR A 194 17.86 15.97 23.72
N SER A 195 16.83 16.56 23.10
CA SER A 195 16.32 17.88 23.50
C SER A 195 15.80 17.88 24.95
N GLN A 196 15.18 16.79 25.42
CA GLN A 196 14.80 16.67 26.83
C GLN A 196 16.01 16.52 27.75
N ALA A 197 17.06 15.82 27.30
CA ALA A 197 18.28 15.63 28.06
C ALA A 197 19.06 16.93 28.26
N THR A 198 18.93 17.91 27.33
CA THR A 198 19.48 19.26 27.47
C THR A 198 18.61 20.19 28.33
N GLY A 199 17.54 19.68 28.96
CA GLY A 199 16.67 20.45 29.86
C GLY A 199 15.43 21.06 29.21
N ALA A 200 15.16 20.83 27.91
CA ALA A 200 13.96 21.37 27.28
C ALA A 200 12.69 20.65 27.76
N ASN A 201 11.61 21.42 27.95
CA ASN A 201 10.30 20.87 28.30
C ASN A 201 9.73 20.02 27.16
N LYS A 202 8.89 19.03 27.48
CA LYS A 202 8.30 18.08 26.51
C LYS A 202 7.57 18.76 25.36
N THR A 203 6.87 19.86 25.63
CA THR A 203 6.13 20.64 24.63
C THR A 203 7.07 21.33 23.64
N VAL A 204 8.15 21.94 24.15
CA VAL A 204 9.19 22.57 23.34
C VAL A 204 9.92 21.52 22.50
N SER A 205 10.34 20.42 23.11
CA SER A 205 10.96 19.29 22.40
C SER A 205 10.01 18.70 21.35
N PHE A 206 8.71 18.61 21.62
CA PHE A 206 7.73 18.12 20.65
C PHE A 206 7.61 19.07 19.45
N ARG A 207 7.46 20.37 19.71
CA ARG A 207 7.36 21.39 18.66
C ARG A 207 8.62 21.47 17.80
N ALA A 208 9.81 21.28 18.40
CA ALA A 208 11.08 21.36 17.68
C ALA A 208 11.44 20.05 16.96
N ALA A 209 11.18 18.89 17.56
CA ALA A 209 11.63 17.61 17.03
C ALA A 209 10.55 16.83 16.29
N VAL A 210 9.32 16.78 16.81
CA VAL A 210 8.26 15.89 16.30
C VAL A 210 7.36 16.61 15.31
N TRP A 211 6.86 17.79 15.63
CA TRP A 211 5.91 18.53 14.80
C TRP A 211 6.40 18.79 13.36
N PRO A 212 7.66 19.22 13.11
CA PRO A 212 8.12 19.48 11.74
C PRO A 212 8.08 18.23 10.87
N GLN A 213 8.38 17.05 11.46
CA GLN A 213 8.34 15.76 10.76
C GLN A 213 6.90 15.27 10.49
N VAL A 214 5.92 15.68 11.30
CA VAL A 214 4.51 15.26 11.18
C VAL A 214 3.68 16.25 10.35
N SER A 215 4.02 17.53 10.35
CA SER A 215 3.17 18.62 9.83
C SER A 215 2.76 18.43 8.37
N HIS A 216 3.68 18.03 7.49
CA HIS A 216 3.38 17.72 6.08
C HIS A 216 2.41 16.54 5.94
N HIS A 217 2.50 15.56 6.83
CA HIS A 217 1.58 14.42 6.85
C HIS A 217 0.19 14.82 7.34
N VAL A 218 0.05 15.76 8.28
CA VAL A 218 -1.26 16.28 8.71
C VAL A 218 -2.01 16.86 7.51
N LEU A 219 -1.34 17.69 6.72
CA LEU A 219 -1.93 18.30 5.53
C LEU A 219 -2.33 17.26 4.48
N SER A 220 -1.47 16.25 4.26
CA SER A 220 -1.79 15.14 3.35
C SER A 220 -2.98 14.30 3.85
N ILE A 221 -3.08 14.06 5.15
CA ILE A 221 -4.19 13.30 5.77
C ILE A 221 -5.49 14.11 5.70
N MET A 222 -5.41 15.43 5.88
CA MET A 222 -6.56 16.33 5.73
C MET A 222 -7.12 16.27 4.31
N PHE A 223 -6.29 16.42 3.28
CA PHE A 223 -6.76 16.34 1.88
C PHE A 223 -7.31 14.96 1.51
N TYR A 224 -6.65 13.89 1.96
CA TYR A 224 -7.17 12.54 1.78
C TYR A 224 -8.53 12.35 2.45
N SER A 225 -8.69 12.86 3.68
CA SER A 225 -9.94 12.78 4.43
C SER A 225 -11.03 13.64 3.82
N LEU A 226 -10.69 14.79 3.24
CA LEU A 226 -11.63 15.66 2.53
C LEU A 226 -12.22 14.95 1.31
N GLU A 227 -11.37 14.39 0.46
CA GLU A 227 -11.82 13.60 -0.71
C GLU A 227 -12.72 12.45 -0.27
N THR A 228 -12.31 11.76 0.80
CA THR A 228 -13.04 10.62 1.35
C THR A 228 -14.40 11.06 1.90
N ASN A 229 -14.46 12.16 2.65
CA ASN A 229 -15.70 12.68 3.24
C ASN A 229 -16.72 13.10 2.19
N ILE A 230 -16.32 13.75 1.09
CA ILE A 230 -17.24 14.11 -0.01
C ILE A 230 -17.96 12.88 -0.55
N ARG A 231 -17.25 11.75 -0.68
CA ARG A 231 -17.83 10.48 -1.10
C ARG A 231 -18.78 9.90 -0.04
N TYR A 232 -18.40 9.98 1.24
CA TYR A 232 -19.21 9.47 2.35
C TYR A 232 -20.46 10.30 2.63
N VAL A 233 -20.46 11.60 2.33
CA VAL A 233 -21.67 12.43 2.44
C VAL A 233 -22.78 11.84 1.59
N SER A 234 -22.47 11.37 0.38
CA SER A 234 -23.47 10.77 -0.52
C SER A 234 -24.14 9.53 0.10
N ILE A 235 -23.39 8.77 0.91
CA ILE A 235 -23.90 7.59 1.64
C ILE A 235 -24.79 8.01 2.81
N ILE A 236 -24.28 8.93 3.64
CA ILE A 236 -24.99 9.41 4.83
C ILE A 236 -26.29 10.11 4.40
N ALA A 237 -26.23 10.91 3.34
CA ALA A 237 -27.34 11.60 2.71
C ALA A 237 -28.47 10.65 2.30
N GLY A 238 -28.15 9.43 1.88
CA GLY A 238 -29.15 8.43 1.54
C GLY A 238 -29.98 7.97 2.74
N VAL A 239 -29.41 8.00 3.94
CA VAL A 239 -30.06 7.60 5.20
C VAL A 239 -30.71 8.80 5.90
N THR A 240 -30.04 9.95 5.93
CA THR A 240 -30.54 11.16 6.60
C THR A 240 -31.43 12.02 5.72
N ARG A 241 -31.50 11.75 4.40
CA ARG A 241 -32.22 12.54 3.38
C ARG A 241 -31.79 14.01 3.36
N VAL A 242 -30.48 14.27 3.33
CA VAL A 242 -29.92 15.64 3.23
C VAL A 242 -28.70 15.65 2.30
N GLY A 243 -28.62 16.62 1.38
CA GLY A 243 -27.53 16.76 0.42
C GLY A 243 -27.75 15.94 -0.86
N ILE A 244 -26.72 15.82 -1.71
CA ILE A 244 -26.88 15.27 -3.06
C ILE A 244 -27.38 13.81 -3.08
N GLY A 245 -27.05 13.02 -2.06
CA GLY A 245 -27.52 11.63 -1.95
C GLY A 245 -29.03 11.50 -1.82
N GLN A 246 -29.72 12.49 -1.22
CA GLN A 246 -31.18 12.52 -1.18
C GLN A 246 -31.76 12.67 -2.58
N MET A 247 -31.23 13.60 -3.37
CA MET A 247 -31.69 13.81 -4.75
C MET A 247 -31.44 12.58 -5.61
N ILE A 248 -30.31 11.89 -5.42
CA ILE A 248 -29.99 10.64 -6.12
C ILE A 248 -31.00 9.56 -5.73
N ASN A 249 -31.24 9.34 -4.44
CA ASN A 249 -32.19 8.32 -3.98
C ASN A 249 -33.61 8.60 -4.49
N ASN A 250 -34.09 9.84 -4.39
CA ASN A 250 -35.40 10.21 -4.92
C ASN A 250 -35.49 9.95 -6.43
N ALA A 251 -34.48 10.36 -7.21
CA ALA A 251 -34.48 10.12 -8.65
C ALA A 251 -34.42 8.61 -9.00
N VAL A 252 -33.72 7.80 -8.21
CA VAL A 252 -33.73 6.34 -8.34
C VAL A 252 -35.12 5.77 -8.01
N ASP A 253 -35.75 6.22 -6.92
CA ASP A 253 -37.08 5.76 -6.48
C ASP A 253 -38.16 6.08 -7.53
N TYR A 254 -38.05 7.22 -8.22
CA TYR A 254 -38.94 7.61 -9.32
C TYR A 254 -38.53 7.07 -10.71
N ASN A 255 -37.49 6.24 -10.80
CA ASN A 255 -36.93 5.74 -12.07
C ASN A 255 -36.52 6.84 -13.08
N GLU A 256 -36.13 8.02 -12.61
CA GLU A 256 -35.67 9.14 -13.42
C GLU A 256 -34.17 9.02 -13.74
N TRP A 257 -33.79 8.02 -14.55
CA TRP A 257 -32.39 7.69 -14.86
C TRP A 257 -31.59 8.86 -15.43
N ASN A 258 -32.27 9.73 -16.16
CA ASN A 258 -31.71 10.98 -16.68
C ASN A 258 -31.14 11.87 -15.56
N ARG A 259 -31.97 12.14 -14.52
CA ARG A 259 -31.58 12.96 -13.36
C ARG A 259 -30.52 12.26 -12.52
N VAL A 260 -30.62 10.93 -12.34
CA VAL A 260 -29.60 10.13 -11.65
C VAL A 260 -28.25 10.29 -12.32
N GLY A 261 -28.19 10.14 -13.65
CA GLY A 261 -26.96 10.28 -14.43
C GLY A 261 -26.33 11.65 -14.32
N PHE A 262 -27.14 12.71 -14.39
CA PHE A 262 -26.65 14.09 -14.19
C PHE A 262 -26.06 14.30 -12.78
N LEU A 263 -26.78 13.90 -11.72
CA LEU A 263 -26.32 14.04 -10.33
C LEU A 263 -25.02 13.26 -10.07
N LEU A 264 -24.91 12.05 -10.62
CA LEU A 264 -23.70 11.24 -10.52
C LEU A 264 -22.53 11.84 -11.30
N CYS A 265 -22.78 12.38 -12.50
CA CYS A 265 -21.75 13.08 -13.26
C CYS A 265 -21.25 14.33 -12.52
N LEU A 266 -22.16 15.07 -11.89
CA LEU A 266 -21.84 16.25 -11.09
C LEU A 266 -20.99 15.88 -9.86
N LEU A 267 -21.33 14.78 -9.18
CA LEU A 267 -20.52 14.22 -8.09
C LEU A 267 -19.13 13.77 -8.55
N ILE A 268 -19.02 13.07 -9.68
CA ILE A 268 -17.73 12.65 -10.26
C ILE A 268 -16.89 13.89 -10.62
N ALA A 269 -17.50 14.89 -11.24
CA ALA A 269 -16.84 16.12 -11.65
C ALA A 269 -16.24 16.87 -10.45
N ILE A 270 -16.98 17.02 -9.34
CA ILE A 270 -16.46 17.69 -8.15
C ILE A 270 -15.30 16.91 -7.51
N ILE A 271 -15.37 15.56 -7.51
CA ILE A 271 -14.29 14.71 -6.96
C ILE A 271 -13.02 14.83 -7.83
N LEU A 272 -13.15 14.80 -9.16
CA LEU A 272 -12.02 14.97 -10.07
C LEU A 272 -11.41 16.38 -9.96
N LEU A 273 -12.24 17.41 -9.85
CA LEU A 273 -11.79 18.79 -9.65
C LEU A 273 -11.01 18.92 -8.33
N LEU A 274 -11.50 18.28 -7.26
CA LEU A 274 -10.81 18.26 -5.97
C LEU A 274 -9.48 17.51 -6.03
N GLU A 275 -9.41 16.37 -6.71
CA GLU A 275 -8.13 15.65 -6.91
C GLU A 275 -7.13 16.50 -7.70
N LEU A 276 -7.60 17.22 -8.73
CA LEU A 276 -6.78 18.18 -9.47
C LEU A 276 -6.28 19.32 -8.57
N CYS A 277 -7.16 19.92 -7.77
CA CYS A 277 -6.80 20.97 -6.81
C CYS A 277 -5.76 20.48 -5.79
N ILE A 278 -5.95 19.28 -5.22
CA ILE A 278 -4.98 18.69 -4.29
C ILE A 278 -3.64 18.45 -4.98
N TRP A 279 -3.65 17.94 -6.21
CA TRP A 279 -2.44 17.74 -7.00
C TRP A 279 -1.70 19.06 -7.27
N LEU A 280 -2.43 20.12 -7.65
CA LEU A 280 -1.86 21.46 -7.85
C LEU A 280 -1.26 22.01 -6.55
N ILE A 281 -1.99 21.95 -5.44
CA ILE A 281 -1.50 22.40 -4.13
C ILE A 281 -0.22 21.64 -3.76
N ARG A 282 -0.21 20.31 -3.94
CA ARG A 282 0.95 19.49 -3.61
C ARG A 282 2.18 19.87 -4.45
N ASN A 283 2.04 19.97 -5.77
CA ASN A 283 3.17 20.13 -6.68
C ASN A 283 3.70 21.59 -6.78
N TYR A 284 2.86 22.58 -6.45
CA TYR A 284 3.23 24.00 -6.55
C TYR A 284 3.40 24.71 -5.21
N ILE A 285 2.82 24.20 -4.12
CA ILE A 285 2.85 24.84 -2.78
C ILE A 285 3.60 23.99 -1.75
N ILE A 286 3.38 22.67 -1.74
CA ILE A 286 3.95 21.79 -0.71
C ILE A 286 5.34 21.27 -1.10
N GLU A 287 5.52 20.73 -2.30
CA GLU A 287 6.82 20.17 -2.73
C GLU A 287 7.83 21.29 -2.96
N ASP A 288 8.82 21.38 -2.05
CA ASP A 288 9.98 22.23 -2.24
C ASP A 288 10.84 21.61 -3.35
N LYS A 289 10.92 22.28 -4.50
CA LYS A 289 11.79 21.86 -5.60
C LYS A 289 13.21 22.31 -5.29
N ASP A 290 14.19 21.41 -5.48
CA ASP A 290 15.60 21.72 -5.31
C ASP A 290 15.97 22.99 -6.08
N PHE A 291 16.26 24.06 -5.34
CA PHE A 291 16.65 25.33 -5.93
C PHE A 291 18.17 25.35 -6.08
N ARG A 292 18.63 25.20 -7.33
CA ARG A 292 20.05 25.40 -7.65
C ARG A 292 20.36 26.89 -7.64
N ILE A 293 21.16 27.33 -6.67
CA ILE A 293 21.58 28.73 -6.52
C ILE A 293 22.35 29.19 -7.78
N ASP A 294 23.19 28.32 -8.34
CA ASP A 294 23.93 28.56 -9.58
C ASP A 294 23.14 28.23 -10.84
N GLY A 295 21.87 27.82 -10.71
CA GLY A 295 21.05 27.31 -11.80
C GLY A 295 20.88 28.31 -12.95
N LYS A 296 20.87 29.62 -12.68
CA LYS A 296 20.87 30.66 -13.72
C LYS A 296 22.17 30.66 -14.52
N HIS A 297 23.32 30.49 -13.86
CA HIS A 297 24.63 30.41 -14.53
C HIS A 297 24.72 29.14 -15.37
N GLN A 298 24.32 27.98 -14.84
CA GLN A 298 24.30 26.72 -15.58
C GLN A 298 23.36 26.76 -16.79
N LYS A 299 22.14 27.31 -16.62
CA LYS A 299 21.15 27.42 -17.70
C LYS A 299 21.66 28.21 -18.90
N ARG A 300 22.45 29.27 -18.67
CA ARG A 300 23.05 30.06 -19.77
C ARG A 300 23.90 29.19 -20.69
N PHE A 301 24.75 28.33 -20.14
CA PHE A 301 25.57 27.39 -20.92
C PHE A 301 24.72 26.29 -21.56
N ASP A 302 23.75 25.75 -20.84
CA ASP A 302 22.85 24.72 -21.37
C ASP A 302 22.01 25.25 -22.55
N GLU A 303 21.56 26.51 -22.51
CA GLU A 303 20.88 27.18 -23.62
C GLU A 303 21.80 27.37 -24.84
N GLN A 304 23.07 27.72 -24.62
CA GLN A 304 24.06 27.83 -25.70
C GLN A 304 24.32 26.46 -26.36
N ILE A 305 24.49 25.41 -25.54
CA ILE A 305 24.64 24.03 -26.03
C ILE A 305 23.39 23.60 -26.80
N LYS A 306 22.20 23.91 -26.29
CA LYS A 306 20.93 23.61 -26.97
C LYS A 306 20.81 24.34 -28.31
N LYS A 307 21.22 25.62 -28.38
CA LYS A 307 21.29 26.39 -29.63
C LYS A 307 22.22 25.71 -30.64
N ILE A 308 23.43 25.31 -30.24
CA ILE A 308 24.39 24.60 -31.12
C ILE A 308 23.80 23.28 -31.64
N ASN A 309 23.18 22.49 -30.76
CA ASN A 309 22.57 21.22 -31.14
C ASN A 309 21.40 21.40 -32.11
N SER A 310 20.58 22.44 -31.92
CA SER A 310 19.41 22.73 -32.77
C SER A 310 19.75 23.29 -34.17
N GLN A 311 20.96 23.78 -34.40
CA GLN A 311 21.35 24.35 -35.71
C GLN A 311 21.44 23.28 -36.80
N LYS A 312 20.80 23.54 -37.95
CA LYS A 312 20.86 22.69 -39.15
C LYS A 312 22.31 22.58 -39.64
N THR A 313 22.71 21.39 -40.11
CA THR A 313 24.08 21.04 -40.49
C THR A 313 24.71 22.01 -41.49
N ILE A 314 23.99 22.34 -42.58
CA ILE A 314 24.47 23.27 -43.62
C ILE A 314 24.64 24.69 -43.06
N SER A 315 23.69 25.16 -42.24
CA SER A 315 23.77 26.49 -41.62
C SER A 315 24.92 26.59 -40.63
N PHE A 316 25.16 25.52 -39.87
CA PHE A 316 26.28 25.46 -38.94
C PHE A 316 27.61 25.50 -39.68
N TYR A 317 27.75 24.70 -40.75
CA TYR A 317 28.96 24.64 -41.57
C TYR A 317 29.32 26.00 -42.18
N ILE A 318 28.33 26.67 -42.79
CA ILE A 318 28.54 27.98 -43.40
C ILE A 318 29.04 29.00 -42.38
N ASN A 319 28.36 29.13 -41.24
CA ASN A 319 28.64 30.19 -40.27
C ASN A 319 29.85 29.89 -39.36
N ASN A 320 30.21 28.62 -39.14
CA ASN A 320 31.22 28.24 -38.15
C ASN A 320 32.47 27.58 -38.75
N ILE A 321 32.48 27.24 -40.04
CA ILE A 321 33.63 26.61 -40.71
C ILE A 321 33.98 27.39 -41.97
N LEU A 322 33.03 27.55 -42.91
CA LEU A 322 33.30 28.13 -44.24
C LEU A 322 33.60 29.64 -44.20
N CYS A 323 32.76 30.43 -43.52
CA CYS A 323 32.82 31.90 -43.58
C CYS A 323 33.57 32.55 -42.42
N VAL A 324 34.13 31.78 -41.46
CA VAL A 324 34.68 32.32 -40.20
C VAL A 324 35.68 33.45 -40.42
N LYS A 325 36.67 33.23 -41.29
CA LYS A 325 37.73 34.20 -41.58
C LYS A 325 37.20 35.49 -42.22
N ILE A 326 36.15 35.40 -43.04
CA ILE A 326 35.52 36.57 -43.66
C ILE A 326 34.61 37.27 -42.65
N ASP A 327 33.85 36.52 -41.84
CA ASP A 327 32.98 37.06 -40.80
C ASP A 327 33.78 37.83 -39.72
N GLU A 328 35.01 37.40 -39.41
CA GLU A 328 35.94 38.14 -38.56
C GLU A 328 36.43 39.44 -39.19
N LYS A 329 36.80 39.42 -40.48
CA LYS A 329 37.19 40.64 -41.23
C LYS A 329 36.04 41.65 -41.30
N ILE A 330 34.80 41.18 -41.50
CA ILE A 330 33.60 42.03 -41.51
C ILE A 330 33.37 42.68 -40.13
N LYS A 331 33.60 41.96 -39.03
CA LYS A 331 33.46 42.52 -37.68
C LYS A 331 34.50 43.59 -37.36
N ASN A 332 35.73 43.41 -37.84
CA ASN A 332 36.85 44.27 -37.48
C ASN A 332 37.00 45.50 -38.40
N SER A 333 36.35 45.53 -39.56
CA SER A 333 36.44 46.69 -40.45
C SER A 333 35.62 47.88 -39.93
N LYS A 334 36.23 49.07 -40.00
CA LYS A 334 35.61 50.35 -39.59
C LYS A 334 34.97 51.09 -40.78
N SER A 335 35.35 50.76 -42.02
CA SER A 335 34.83 51.38 -43.26
C SER A 335 33.59 50.65 -43.80
N GLU A 336 32.54 51.41 -44.14
CA GLU A 336 31.29 50.93 -44.75
C GLU A 336 31.50 50.28 -46.13
N VAL A 337 32.44 50.81 -46.93
CA VAL A 337 32.74 50.32 -48.29
C VAL A 337 33.40 48.95 -48.23
N GLU A 338 34.38 48.81 -47.34
CA GLU A 338 35.10 47.55 -47.10
C GLU A 338 34.16 46.45 -46.56
N LYS A 339 33.18 46.81 -45.71
CA LYS A 339 32.14 45.85 -45.27
C LYS A 339 31.30 45.33 -46.43
N LYS A 340 30.88 46.18 -47.36
CA LYS A 340 30.06 45.79 -48.50
C LYS A 340 30.81 44.82 -49.41
N GLU A 341 32.09 45.08 -49.68
CA GLU A 341 32.92 44.17 -50.49
C GLU A 341 33.09 42.80 -49.83
N LEU A 342 33.39 42.77 -48.53
CA LEU A 342 33.54 41.53 -47.78
C LEU A 342 32.22 40.73 -47.69
N LEU A 343 31.06 41.41 -47.62
CA LEU A 343 29.74 40.76 -47.67
C LEU A 343 29.46 40.12 -49.03
N VAL A 344 29.85 40.76 -50.13
CA VAL A 344 29.75 40.18 -51.48
C VAL A 344 30.66 38.96 -51.61
N GLN A 345 31.90 39.04 -51.13
CA GLN A 345 32.82 37.89 -51.10
C GLN A 345 32.24 36.71 -50.29
N ARG A 346 31.63 36.99 -49.14
CA ARG A 346 30.94 35.99 -48.32
C ARG A 346 29.81 35.31 -49.09
N GLN A 347 28.95 36.08 -49.77
CA GLN A 347 27.84 35.53 -50.56
C GLN A 347 28.34 34.62 -51.69
N ASN A 348 29.40 35.01 -52.39
CA ASN A 348 30.01 34.23 -53.46
C ASN A 348 30.60 32.91 -52.97
N MET A 349 31.24 32.87 -51.79
CA MET A 349 31.71 31.61 -51.21
C MET A 349 30.56 30.68 -50.84
N VAL A 350 29.48 31.22 -50.26
CA VAL A 350 28.31 30.42 -49.88
C VAL A 350 27.58 29.86 -51.09
N SER A 351 27.41 30.65 -52.16
CA SER A 351 26.75 30.21 -53.38
C SER A 351 27.56 29.12 -54.09
N LYS A 352 28.88 29.31 -54.22
CA LYS A 352 29.81 28.32 -54.79
C LYS A 352 29.76 26.99 -54.04
N PHE A 353 29.81 27.05 -52.70
CA PHE A 353 29.72 25.86 -51.85
C PHE A 353 28.39 25.10 -52.03
N LYS A 354 27.25 25.80 -51.98
CA LYS A 354 25.93 25.16 -52.15
C LYS A 354 25.78 24.52 -53.53
N LYS A 355 26.31 25.15 -54.57
CA LYS A 355 26.29 24.63 -55.94
C LYS A 355 27.08 23.31 -56.05
N ASN A 356 28.33 23.31 -55.59
CA ASN A 356 29.19 22.12 -55.59
C ASN A 356 28.58 20.96 -54.77
N LEU A 357 28.02 21.25 -53.59
CA LEU A 357 27.36 20.24 -52.76
C LEU A 357 26.18 19.58 -53.50
N ASN A 358 25.34 20.38 -54.16
CA ASN A 358 24.18 19.88 -54.89
C ASN A 358 24.57 19.06 -56.14
N GLU A 359 25.63 19.47 -56.84
CA GLU A 359 26.18 18.73 -57.99
C GLU A 359 26.71 17.35 -57.55
N ASN A 360 27.49 17.30 -56.47
CA ASN A 360 28.00 16.05 -55.90
C ASN A 360 26.88 15.12 -55.45
N ILE A 361 25.84 15.63 -54.77
CA ILE A 361 24.68 14.82 -54.35
C ILE A 361 23.92 14.25 -55.56
N LYS A 362 23.79 15.02 -56.65
CA LYS A 362 23.13 14.54 -57.88
C LYS A 362 23.94 13.42 -58.54
N PHE A 363 25.25 13.60 -58.63
CA PHE A 363 26.17 12.60 -59.17
C PHE A 363 26.14 11.30 -58.35
N GLU A 364 26.26 11.40 -57.03
CA GLU A 364 26.20 10.26 -56.08
C GLU A 364 24.89 9.48 -56.19
N LYS A 365 23.75 10.17 -56.29
CA LYS A 365 22.43 9.52 -56.46
C LYS A 365 22.29 8.81 -57.80
N ALA A 366 22.81 9.40 -58.88
CA ALA A 366 22.81 8.77 -60.20
C ALA A 366 23.67 7.49 -60.20
N ASN A 367 24.87 7.57 -59.62
CA ASN A 367 25.77 6.42 -59.47
C ASN A 367 25.12 5.29 -58.65
N TYR A 368 24.53 5.61 -57.51
CA TYR A 368 23.81 4.63 -56.69
C TYR A 368 22.63 3.98 -57.44
N LYS A 369 21.86 4.75 -58.22
CA LYS A 369 20.72 4.23 -59.00
C LYS A 369 21.19 3.26 -60.09
N ASN A 370 22.34 3.54 -60.72
CA ASN A 370 22.95 2.67 -61.72
C ASN A 370 23.46 1.37 -61.07
N LEU A 371 24.17 1.46 -59.95
CA LEU A 371 24.69 0.31 -59.20
C LEU A 371 23.58 -0.58 -58.59
N LYS A 372 22.49 0.02 -58.12
CA LYS A 372 21.33 -0.73 -57.60
C LYS A 372 20.58 -1.48 -58.70
N LYS A 373 20.56 -0.95 -59.93
CA LYS A 373 19.97 -1.62 -61.09
C LYS A 373 20.81 -2.82 -61.54
N SER A 374 22.13 -2.72 -61.49
CA SER A 374 23.03 -3.80 -61.91
C SER A 374 23.13 -4.92 -60.88
N ASN A 375 23.10 -4.65 -59.57
CA ASN A 375 23.17 -5.67 -58.51
C ASN A 375 22.27 -5.32 -57.30
N PRO A 376 21.02 -5.85 -57.22
CA PRO A 376 20.04 -5.47 -56.19
C PRO A 376 20.39 -5.87 -54.74
N GLY A 377 21.43 -6.70 -54.53
CA GLY A 377 21.77 -7.27 -53.22
C GLY A 377 23.25 -7.24 -52.84
N SER A 378 24.12 -6.55 -53.58
CA SER A 378 25.57 -6.57 -53.27
C SER A 378 25.97 -5.54 -52.19
N PHE A 379 27.01 -5.89 -51.41
CA PHE A 379 27.63 -4.99 -50.42
C PHE A 379 28.34 -3.78 -51.06
N ASP A 380 28.49 -3.75 -52.39
CA ASP A 380 29.16 -2.69 -53.16
C ASP A 380 28.36 -1.38 -53.23
N LEU A 381 27.13 -1.38 -52.70
CA LEU A 381 26.31 -0.17 -52.53
C LEU A 381 26.84 0.77 -51.43
N TYR A 382 27.93 0.39 -50.76
CA TYR A 382 28.55 1.11 -49.66
C TYR A 382 30.05 1.35 -49.93
N SER A 383 30.47 2.61 -49.83
CA SER A 383 31.88 3.03 -49.87
C SER A 383 32.43 3.10 -48.45
N LYS A 384 33.59 2.48 -48.21
CA LYS A 384 34.33 2.65 -46.95
C LYS A 384 35.13 3.94 -47.02
N ASP A 385 34.97 4.81 -46.04
CA ASP A 385 35.78 6.02 -45.91
C ASP A 385 37.12 5.67 -45.27
N LEU A 386 38.22 6.15 -45.88
CA LEU A 386 39.60 5.79 -45.50
C LEU A 386 40.00 6.37 -44.13
N GLU A 387 39.46 7.53 -43.75
CA GLU A 387 39.81 8.22 -42.51
C GLU A 387 39.04 7.70 -41.29
N THR A 388 37.75 7.36 -41.46
CA THR A 388 36.87 6.97 -40.35
C THR A 388 36.63 5.47 -40.25
N GLY A 389 36.95 4.70 -41.29
CA GLY A 389 36.69 3.26 -41.38
C GLY A 389 35.21 2.88 -41.49
N LEU A 390 34.30 3.87 -41.49
CA LEU A 390 32.86 3.69 -41.58
C LEU A 390 32.43 3.45 -43.04
N LYS A 391 31.41 2.60 -43.22
CA LYS A 391 30.79 2.35 -44.54
C LYS A 391 29.62 3.29 -44.74
N PHE A 392 29.71 4.19 -45.73
CA PHE A 392 28.61 5.07 -46.13
C PHE A 392 27.95 4.55 -47.40
N ARG A 393 26.63 4.69 -47.51
CA ARG A 393 25.92 4.39 -48.75
C ARG A 393 26.33 5.41 -49.83
N ILE A 394 26.54 4.93 -51.06
CA ILE A 394 27.15 5.75 -52.13
C ILE A 394 26.38 7.04 -52.43
N ASP A 395 25.05 7.03 -52.33
CA ASP A 395 24.18 8.20 -52.54
C ASP A 395 24.24 9.28 -51.45
N LYS A 396 24.99 9.03 -50.37
CA LYS A 396 25.02 9.86 -49.15
C LYS A 396 26.43 10.25 -48.74
N ILE A 397 27.46 10.00 -49.55
CA ILE A 397 28.87 10.21 -49.16
C ILE A 397 29.11 11.69 -48.80
N SER A 398 28.75 12.62 -49.70
CA SER A 398 28.94 14.05 -49.48
C SER A 398 28.13 14.58 -48.28
N GLN A 399 26.91 14.06 -48.07
CA GLN A 399 26.08 14.42 -46.93
C GLN A 399 26.64 13.88 -45.61
N ALA A 400 27.19 12.67 -45.62
CA ALA A 400 27.77 12.01 -44.46
C ALA A 400 29.08 12.69 -44.03
N LYS A 401 29.98 13.00 -44.98
CA LYS A 401 31.23 13.71 -44.71
C LYS A 401 30.99 15.09 -44.11
N LEU A 402 30.12 15.89 -44.73
CA LEU A 402 29.72 17.20 -44.21
C LEU A 402 29.10 17.11 -42.81
N LYS A 403 28.27 16.09 -42.58
CA LYS A 403 27.67 15.89 -41.26
C LYS A 403 28.71 15.52 -40.20
N LEU A 404 29.65 14.64 -40.54
CA LEU A 404 30.72 14.21 -39.63
C LEU A 404 31.64 15.38 -39.24
N GLU A 405 32.03 16.21 -40.21
CA GLU A 405 32.84 17.40 -39.97
C GLU A 405 32.11 18.42 -39.07
N VAL A 406 30.80 18.64 -39.33
CA VAL A 406 29.96 19.49 -38.49
C VAL A 406 29.78 18.92 -37.08
N ASP A 407 29.55 17.62 -36.95
CA ASP A 407 29.36 16.97 -35.65
C ASP A 407 30.65 17.04 -34.82
N ASN A 408 31.83 16.85 -35.44
CA ASN A 408 33.13 17.04 -34.78
C ASN A 408 33.32 18.49 -34.29
N ALA A 409 33.03 19.47 -35.15
CA ALA A 409 33.13 20.89 -34.78
C ALA A 409 32.11 21.30 -33.71
N LYS A 410 30.90 20.75 -33.74
CA LYS A 410 29.88 20.93 -32.68
C LYS A 410 30.37 20.34 -31.36
N ASN A 411 30.91 19.12 -31.39
CA ASN A 411 31.41 18.44 -30.19
C ASN A 411 32.54 19.23 -29.53
N LEU A 412 33.52 19.73 -30.30
CA LEU A 412 34.59 20.58 -29.79
C LEU A 412 34.06 21.86 -29.13
N LYS A 413 33.11 22.57 -29.77
CA LYS A 413 32.49 23.76 -29.16
C LYS A 413 31.73 23.44 -27.89
N ILE A 414 30.99 22.32 -27.87
CA ILE A 414 30.25 21.87 -26.69
C ILE A 414 31.19 21.49 -25.56
N GLU A 415 32.33 20.87 -25.87
CA GLU A 415 33.36 20.51 -24.90
C GLU A 415 34.00 21.76 -24.28
N ASN A 416 34.36 22.76 -25.09
CA ASN A 416 34.85 24.06 -24.59
C ASN A 416 33.83 24.74 -23.68
N LEU A 417 32.55 24.78 -24.07
CA LEU A 417 31.48 25.33 -23.23
C LEU A 417 31.28 24.54 -21.93
N LYS A 418 31.48 23.22 -21.94
CA LYS A 418 31.44 22.40 -20.72
C LYS A 418 32.60 22.74 -19.80
N ILE A 419 33.80 22.94 -20.34
CA ILE A 419 34.99 23.35 -19.59
C ILE A 419 34.77 24.73 -18.97
N GLU A 420 34.31 25.72 -19.74
CA GLU A 420 33.96 27.06 -19.25
C GLU A 420 32.89 27.00 -18.15
N ARG A 421 31.85 26.18 -18.35
CA ARG A 421 30.81 25.95 -17.34
C ARG A 421 31.41 25.41 -16.04
N THR A 422 32.32 24.44 -16.10
CA THR A 422 32.97 23.91 -14.89
C THR A 422 33.85 24.94 -14.20
N LYS A 423 34.57 25.78 -14.96
CA LYS A 423 35.39 26.86 -14.42
C LYS A 423 34.53 27.92 -13.73
N SER A 424 33.49 28.39 -14.40
CA SER A 424 32.53 29.36 -13.86
C SER A 424 31.79 28.83 -12.62
N HIS A 425 31.48 27.53 -12.59
CA HIS A 425 30.88 26.90 -11.42
C HIS A 425 31.82 26.86 -10.21
N LYS A 426 33.11 26.56 -10.42
CA LYS A 426 34.12 26.62 -9.34
C LYS A 426 34.27 28.03 -8.79
N GLU A 427 34.40 29.01 -9.67
CA GLU A 427 34.50 30.44 -9.30
C GLU A 427 33.25 30.94 -8.57
N PHE A 428 32.07 30.43 -8.94
CA PHE A 428 30.83 30.71 -8.21
C PHE A 428 30.85 30.13 -6.79
N LEU A 429 31.34 28.89 -6.61
CA LEU A 429 31.45 28.25 -5.30
C LEU A 429 32.45 28.96 -4.38
N GLU A 430 33.58 29.42 -4.93
CA GLU A 430 34.58 30.19 -4.19
C GLU A 430 34.03 31.54 -3.69
N ASN A 431 33.12 32.16 -4.44
CA ASN A 431 32.49 33.44 -4.11
C ASN A 431 31.18 33.32 -3.30
N LEU A 432 30.74 32.11 -2.96
CA LEU A 432 29.46 31.85 -2.31
C LEU A 432 29.60 32.01 -0.79
N THR A 433 29.04 33.10 -0.26
CA THR A 433 28.92 33.30 1.20
C THR A 433 27.59 32.73 1.73
N ILE A 434 27.57 32.33 3.00
CA ILE A 434 26.36 31.82 3.68
C ILE A 434 25.22 32.84 3.58
N GLU A 435 25.52 34.13 3.69
CA GLU A 435 24.51 35.20 3.59
C GLU A 435 23.91 35.32 2.18
N LYS A 436 24.73 35.23 1.12
CA LYS A 436 24.23 35.20 -0.28
C LYS A 436 23.38 33.96 -0.53
N ALA A 437 23.75 32.82 0.04
CA ALA A 437 22.96 31.59 -0.07
C ALA A 437 21.58 31.74 0.62
N LEU A 438 21.53 32.29 1.84
CA LEU A 438 20.28 32.51 2.57
C LEU A 438 19.38 33.56 1.89
N ARG A 439 19.94 34.65 1.36
CA ARG A 439 19.17 35.68 0.63
C ARG A 439 18.58 35.19 -0.69
N SER A 440 19.22 34.21 -1.32
CA SER A 440 18.79 33.64 -2.61
C SER A 440 17.81 32.48 -2.45
N GLU A 441 17.61 31.97 -1.23
CA GLU A 441 16.64 30.91 -0.94
C GLU A 441 15.21 31.38 -1.26
N PRO A 442 14.44 30.62 -2.07
CA PRO A 442 13.07 30.99 -2.38
C PRO A 442 12.21 30.95 -1.11
N LYS A 443 11.47 32.02 -0.84
CA LYS A 443 10.56 32.14 0.31
C LYS A 443 9.28 31.30 0.12
N SER A 444 9.40 29.98 -0.04
CA SER A 444 8.29 29.05 -0.26
C SER A 444 7.29 29.03 0.90
N TYR A 445 7.75 29.36 2.11
CA TYR A 445 6.91 29.48 3.31
C TYR A 445 5.76 30.51 3.15
N ILE A 446 5.94 31.58 2.36
CA ILE A 446 4.90 32.59 2.12
C ILE A 446 3.69 31.96 1.42
N LYS A 447 3.94 31.14 0.39
CA LYS A 447 2.88 30.43 -0.34
C LYS A 447 2.08 29.51 0.59
N ARG A 448 2.77 28.85 1.53
CA ARG A 448 2.14 27.98 2.53
C ARG A 448 1.28 28.76 3.53
N ILE A 449 1.74 29.92 3.99
CA ILE A 449 0.96 30.80 4.87
C ILE A 449 -0.31 31.27 4.17
N ILE A 450 -0.20 31.72 2.92
CA ILE A 450 -1.37 32.14 2.12
C ILE A 450 -2.37 30.98 1.98
N LEU A 451 -1.88 29.77 1.66
CA LEU A 451 -2.73 28.59 1.58
C LEU A 451 -3.47 28.31 2.90
N TYR A 452 -2.76 28.39 4.04
CA TYR A 452 -3.39 28.18 5.35
C TYR A 452 -4.42 29.25 5.69
N LEU A 453 -4.19 30.51 5.32
CA LEU A 453 -5.17 31.59 5.48
C LEU A 453 -6.42 31.35 4.63
N ILE A 454 -6.26 30.90 3.38
CA ILE A 454 -7.39 30.55 2.50
C ILE A 454 -8.20 29.40 3.11
N ILE A 455 -7.53 28.33 3.55
CA ILE A 455 -8.17 27.16 4.18
C ILE A 455 -8.92 27.59 5.44
N PHE A 456 -8.31 28.44 6.28
CA PHE A 456 -8.91 28.92 7.52
C PHE A 456 -10.09 29.86 7.27
N GLY A 457 -9.99 30.77 6.30
CA GLY A 457 -11.08 31.64 5.89
C GLY A 457 -12.26 30.85 5.32
N PHE A 458 -11.99 29.86 4.47
CA PHE A 458 -13.02 28.96 3.95
C PHE A 458 -13.64 28.12 5.08
N PHE A 459 -12.86 27.69 6.08
CA PHE A 459 -13.38 26.97 7.24
C PHE A 459 -14.38 27.82 8.04
N ILE A 460 -14.04 29.08 8.34
CA ILE A 460 -14.96 30.01 9.01
C ILE A 460 -16.25 30.16 8.20
N TYR A 461 -16.14 30.37 6.89
CA TYR A 461 -17.30 30.44 6.00
C TYR A 461 -18.15 29.15 6.01
N THR A 462 -17.53 27.98 6.03
CA THR A 462 -18.31 26.72 6.13
C THR A 462 -19.06 26.61 7.46
N LEU A 463 -18.51 27.11 8.56
CA LEU A 463 -19.18 27.11 9.86
C LEU A 463 -20.43 28.01 9.89
N THR A 464 -20.46 29.09 9.09
CA THR A 464 -21.62 29.99 9.01
C THR A 464 -22.80 29.40 8.23
N LEU A 465 -22.53 28.44 7.33
CA LEU A 465 -23.56 27.78 6.52
C LEU A 465 -24.21 26.57 7.23
N ILE A 466 -23.58 26.05 8.28
CA ILE A 466 -24.08 24.90 9.02
C ILE A 466 -25.25 25.33 9.92
N ASN A 467 -26.33 24.55 9.92
CA ASN A 467 -27.49 24.81 10.75
C ASN A 467 -27.29 24.22 12.17
N TRP A 468 -26.97 25.07 13.14
CA TRP A 468 -26.65 24.67 14.52
C TRP A 468 -27.88 24.42 15.42
N LYS A 469 -29.10 24.36 14.87
CA LYS A 469 -30.31 24.18 15.68
C LYS A 469 -30.35 22.79 16.34
N LEU A 470 -30.63 22.78 17.64
CA LEU A 470 -30.84 21.57 18.44
C LEU A 470 -32.30 21.11 18.31
N SER A 471 -32.56 19.80 18.38
CA SER A 471 -33.93 19.27 18.44
C SER A 471 -34.64 19.71 19.74
N SER A 472 -35.97 19.55 19.77
CA SER A 472 -36.78 19.86 20.96
C SER A 472 -36.32 19.06 22.19
N LYS A 473 -36.51 19.62 23.40
CA LYS A 473 -36.14 18.98 24.67
C LYS A 473 -36.76 17.59 24.83
N GLU A 474 -38.02 17.43 24.41
CA GLU A 474 -38.76 16.16 24.44
C GLU A 474 -38.12 15.11 23.52
N MET A 475 -37.72 15.50 22.30
CA MET A 475 -37.02 14.61 21.37
C MET A 475 -35.68 14.13 21.96
N ILE A 476 -34.94 15.02 22.62
CA ILE A 476 -33.65 14.70 23.25
C ILE A 476 -33.83 13.71 24.41
N GLU A 477 -34.88 13.88 25.22
CA GLU A 477 -35.18 12.96 26.32
C GLU A 477 -35.56 11.56 25.84
N ILE A 478 -36.43 11.48 24.81
CA ILE A 478 -36.75 10.22 24.11
C ILE A 478 -35.47 9.59 23.56
N THR A 479 -34.59 10.41 22.95
CA THR A 479 -33.33 9.92 22.39
C THR A 479 -32.40 9.34 23.45
N ASN A 480 -32.24 10.03 24.59
CA ASN A 480 -31.42 9.55 25.70
C ASN A 480 -31.92 8.19 26.23
N ARG A 481 -33.25 8.03 26.34
CA ARG A 481 -33.85 6.74 26.71
C ARG A 481 -33.54 5.65 25.69
N ASN A 482 -33.75 5.94 24.40
CA ASN A 482 -33.47 5.01 23.30
C ASN A 482 -31.98 4.61 23.27
N LEU A 483 -31.06 5.54 23.57
CA LEU A 483 -29.62 5.27 23.61
C LEU A 483 -29.24 4.33 24.77
N LEU A 484 -29.91 4.46 25.93
CA LEU A 484 -29.74 3.51 27.04
C LEU A 484 -30.25 2.11 26.68
N GLU A 485 -31.28 2.00 25.84
CA GLU A 485 -31.77 0.71 25.33
C GLU A 485 -30.77 0.05 24.37
N ILE A 486 -30.05 0.83 23.55
CA ILE A 486 -28.97 0.29 22.70
C ILE A 486 -27.90 -0.45 23.54
N PHE A 487 -27.63 0.02 24.76
CA PHE A 487 -26.69 -0.65 25.66
C PHE A 487 -27.26 -1.91 26.33
N LYS A 488 -28.59 -2.11 26.33
CA LYS A 488 -29.25 -3.34 26.80
C LYS A 488 -29.19 -4.42 25.71
N ILE A 489 -27.98 -4.88 25.42
CA ILE A 489 -27.70 -5.84 24.34
C ILE A 489 -28.51 -7.12 24.52
N ASN A 490 -29.30 -7.46 23.50
CA ASN A 490 -29.98 -8.75 23.42
C ASN A 490 -28.98 -9.86 23.05
N TRP A 491 -28.37 -10.49 24.05
CA TRP A 491 -27.37 -11.55 23.86
C TRP A 491 -27.89 -12.78 23.10
N SER A 492 -29.21 -13.02 23.13
CA SER A 492 -29.81 -14.16 22.42
C SER A 492 -29.76 -14.00 20.90
N SER A 493 -29.94 -12.77 20.41
CA SER A 493 -29.89 -12.41 18.99
C SER A 493 -28.51 -12.64 18.35
N LEU A 494 -27.44 -12.72 19.15
CA LEU A 494 -26.08 -12.98 18.66
C LEU A 494 -25.97 -14.36 18.01
N PHE A 495 -26.56 -15.38 18.64
CA PHE A 495 -26.35 -16.79 18.28
C PHE A 495 -27.59 -17.47 17.72
N ILE A 496 -28.78 -17.07 18.16
CA ILE A 496 -30.03 -17.75 17.84
C ILE A 496 -30.92 -16.77 17.07
N SER A 497 -31.43 -17.24 15.92
CA SER A 497 -32.40 -16.49 15.10
C SER A 497 -33.83 -16.53 15.66
N LYS A 498 -34.05 -16.99 16.91
CA LYS A 498 -35.38 -17.46 17.32
C LYS A 498 -36.39 -16.32 17.45
N ALA A 499 -37.36 -16.38 16.55
CA ALA A 499 -38.78 -16.21 16.81
C ALA A 499 -39.17 -16.86 18.15
N ASN A 500 -39.22 -16.06 19.21
CA ASN A 500 -39.95 -16.37 20.43
C ASN A 500 -40.69 -15.08 20.82
N GLY A 501 -41.94 -14.97 20.35
CA GLY A 501 -42.84 -13.86 20.66
C GLY A 501 -43.26 -13.05 19.44
N GLY A 502 -44.32 -13.52 18.77
CA GLY A 502 -45.28 -12.65 18.10
C GLY A 502 -44.99 -12.13 16.69
N ASN A 503 -43.75 -11.88 16.27
CA ASN A 503 -43.50 -11.40 14.89
C ASN A 503 -42.14 -11.85 14.33
N ASN A 504 -42.13 -12.47 13.14
CA ASN A 504 -40.94 -12.80 12.33
C ASN A 504 -40.17 -11.53 11.91
N ARG A 505 -39.43 -10.88 12.81
CA ARG A 505 -38.79 -9.57 12.52
C ARG A 505 -37.26 -9.55 12.58
N ALA A 506 -36.62 -10.58 13.15
CA ALA A 506 -35.17 -10.78 13.07
C ALA A 506 -34.87 -12.06 12.26
N PRO A 507 -34.79 -11.97 10.92
CA PRO A 507 -34.69 -13.15 10.05
C PRO A 507 -33.35 -13.89 10.18
N TYR A 508 -32.31 -13.26 10.75
CA TYR A 508 -30.96 -13.81 10.83
C TYR A 508 -30.29 -13.52 12.18
N SER A 509 -29.42 -14.44 12.63
CA SER A 509 -28.55 -14.18 13.79
C SER A 509 -27.42 -13.21 13.43
N VAL A 510 -26.92 -12.45 14.41
CA VAL A 510 -25.80 -11.51 14.18
C VAL A 510 -24.56 -12.24 13.66
N MET A 511 -24.27 -13.45 14.13
CA MET A 511 -23.13 -14.24 13.63
C MET A 511 -23.28 -14.60 12.14
N TYR A 512 -24.49 -14.91 11.68
CA TYR A 512 -24.75 -15.12 10.26
C TYR A 512 -24.50 -13.84 9.46
N LEU A 513 -25.01 -12.69 9.92
CA LEU A 513 -24.81 -11.41 9.25
C LEU A 513 -23.33 -11.00 9.18
N LEU A 514 -22.56 -11.26 10.25
CA LEU A 514 -21.12 -11.03 10.26
C LEU A 514 -20.38 -11.95 9.29
N TYR A 515 -20.81 -13.20 9.17
CA TYR A 515 -20.24 -14.16 8.25
C TYR A 515 -20.57 -13.84 6.78
N GLU A 516 -21.80 -13.43 6.50
CA GLU A 516 -22.21 -12.94 5.18
C GLU A 516 -21.39 -11.72 4.79
N THR A 517 -21.27 -10.74 5.69
CA THR A 517 -20.47 -9.52 5.49
C THR A 517 -19.00 -9.85 5.24
N LEU A 518 -18.44 -10.81 5.99
CA LEU A 518 -17.09 -11.32 5.79
C LEU A 518 -16.94 -11.92 4.39
N SER A 519 -17.90 -12.72 3.95
CA SER A 519 -17.88 -13.39 2.65
C SER A 519 -17.94 -12.39 1.50
N ILE A 520 -18.84 -11.41 1.57
CA ILE A 520 -18.93 -10.29 0.60
C ILE A 520 -17.56 -9.58 0.52
N ALA A 521 -16.98 -9.24 1.68
CA ALA A 521 -15.71 -8.54 1.75
C ALA A 521 -14.55 -9.37 1.16
N VAL A 522 -14.45 -10.66 1.48
CA VAL A 522 -13.39 -11.54 0.97
C VAL A 522 -13.47 -11.66 -0.55
N VAL A 523 -14.65 -11.99 -1.08
CA VAL A 523 -14.84 -12.21 -2.53
C VAL A 523 -14.61 -10.91 -3.30
N GLY A 524 -15.22 -9.81 -2.86
CA GLY A 524 -15.05 -8.50 -3.48
C GLY A 524 -13.59 -8.02 -3.47
N THR A 525 -12.89 -8.20 -2.34
CA THR A 525 -11.47 -7.84 -2.25
C THR A 525 -10.61 -8.73 -3.14
N PHE A 526 -10.85 -10.03 -3.17
CA PHE A 526 -10.02 -10.97 -3.92
C PHE A 526 -10.13 -10.74 -5.43
N ILE A 527 -11.34 -10.72 -5.98
CA ILE A 527 -11.57 -10.50 -7.41
C ILE A 527 -11.06 -9.11 -7.80
N GLY A 528 -11.42 -8.08 -7.02
CA GLY A 528 -10.97 -6.72 -7.26
C GLY A 528 -9.45 -6.59 -7.19
N ALA A 529 -8.77 -7.31 -6.29
CA ALA A 529 -7.31 -7.29 -6.16
C ALA A 529 -6.58 -7.93 -7.35
N VAL A 530 -7.11 -9.03 -7.89
CA VAL A 530 -6.54 -9.67 -9.08
C VAL A 530 -6.60 -8.71 -10.26
N ILE A 531 -7.76 -8.11 -10.51
CA ILE A 531 -7.96 -7.13 -11.59
C ILE A 531 -7.10 -5.88 -11.35
N ALA A 532 -7.09 -5.35 -10.14
CA ALA A 532 -6.30 -4.18 -9.76
C ALA A 532 -4.79 -4.38 -9.87
N TYR A 533 -4.28 -5.61 -9.68
CA TYR A 533 -2.86 -5.90 -9.86
C TYR A 533 -2.47 -5.82 -11.34
N VAL A 534 -3.31 -6.35 -12.23
CA VAL A 534 -3.12 -6.26 -13.69
C VAL A 534 -3.25 -4.82 -14.17
N LEU A 535 -4.32 -4.12 -13.79
CA LEU A 535 -4.53 -2.72 -14.16
C LEU A 535 -3.46 -1.80 -13.56
N GLY A 536 -2.97 -2.08 -12.35
CA GLY A 536 -1.86 -1.33 -11.74
C GLY A 536 -0.59 -1.43 -12.56
N MET A 537 -0.29 -2.62 -13.10
CA MET A 537 0.87 -2.83 -13.97
C MET A 537 0.71 -2.11 -15.31
N LEU A 538 -0.49 -2.15 -15.90
CA LEU A 538 -0.83 -1.43 -17.13
C LEU A 538 -0.84 0.09 -16.95
N SER A 539 -1.03 0.58 -15.72
CA SER A 539 -1.01 2.02 -15.39
C SER A 539 0.40 2.55 -15.07
N SER A 540 1.44 1.71 -15.03
CA SER A 540 2.81 2.14 -14.70
C SER A 540 3.61 2.52 -15.94
N GLU A 541 4.05 3.79 -16.03
CA GLU A 541 4.91 4.28 -17.12
C GLU A 541 6.31 3.62 -17.12
N LYS A 542 6.69 2.93 -16.04
CA LYS A 542 7.95 2.18 -15.95
C LYS A 542 7.88 0.77 -16.54
N ILE A 543 6.70 0.17 -16.63
CA ILE A 543 6.53 -1.21 -17.12
C ILE A 543 6.00 -1.20 -18.55
N VAL A 544 5.04 -0.34 -18.86
CA VAL A 544 4.42 -0.25 -20.19
C VAL A 544 4.70 1.10 -20.86
N ASN A 545 4.36 1.20 -22.16
CA ASN A 545 4.49 2.45 -22.89
C ASN A 545 3.66 3.57 -22.24
N LYS A 546 4.23 4.77 -22.18
CA LYS A 546 3.65 5.99 -21.62
C LYS A 546 2.22 6.28 -22.07
N TYR A 547 1.88 6.05 -23.34
CA TYR A 547 0.53 6.29 -23.84
C TYR A 547 -0.50 5.30 -23.28
N VAL A 548 -0.13 4.02 -23.20
CA VAL A 548 -0.96 2.96 -22.62
C VAL A 548 -1.16 3.22 -21.13
N ALA A 549 -0.07 3.51 -20.41
CA ALA A 549 -0.13 3.87 -19.00
C ALA A 549 -1.08 5.04 -18.75
N ARG A 550 -0.96 6.13 -19.50
CA ARG A 550 -1.82 7.31 -19.34
C ARG A 550 -3.31 7.03 -19.59
N PHE A 551 -3.61 6.19 -20.58
CA PHE A 551 -4.98 5.74 -20.83
C PHE A 551 -5.55 4.98 -19.62
N PHE A 552 -4.82 3.98 -19.11
CA PHE A 552 -5.26 3.21 -17.95
C PHE A 552 -5.30 4.03 -16.66
N ILE A 553 -4.42 5.01 -16.49
CA ILE A 553 -4.49 5.99 -15.40
C ILE A 553 -5.80 6.77 -15.48
N ALA A 554 -6.15 7.31 -16.65
CA ALA A 554 -7.41 8.05 -16.82
C ALA A 554 -8.64 7.16 -16.52
N LEU A 555 -8.67 5.96 -17.10
CA LEU A 555 -9.76 4.99 -16.90
C LEU A 555 -9.92 4.62 -15.42
N THR A 556 -8.83 4.30 -14.74
CA THR A 556 -8.86 3.85 -13.34
C THR A 556 -9.16 5.01 -12.39
N SER A 557 -8.76 6.23 -12.71
CA SER A 557 -9.18 7.44 -11.99
C SER A 557 -10.69 7.69 -12.10
N MET A 558 -11.31 7.43 -13.26
CA MET A 558 -12.77 7.52 -13.42
C MET A 558 -13.49 6.47 -12.58
N ILE A 559 -13.07 5.20 -12.65
CA ILE A 559 -13.63 4.12 -11.81
C ILE A 559 -13.53 4.47 -10.34
N ARG A 560 -12.39 5.03 -9.94
CA ARG A 560 -12.13 5.46 -8.56
C ARG A 560 -12.95 6.69 -8.18
N ALA A 561 -13.39 7.55 -9.09
CA ALA A 561 -14.15 8.76 -8.72
C ALA A 561 -15.54 8.40 -8.18
N ILE A 562 -16.16 7.35 -8.70
CA ILE A 562 -17.48 6.87 -8.25
C ILE A 562 -17.35 6.19 -6.88
N PRO A 563 -18.09 6.65 -5.85
CA PRO A 563 -18.18 5.95 -4.57
C PRO A 563 -18.75 4.53 -4.70
N THR A 564 -18.24 3.59 -3.89
CA THR A 564 -18.68 2.19 -3.87
C THR A 564 -20.19 2.02 -3.66
N TYR A 565 -20.79 2.89 -2.85
CA TYR A 565 -22.24 2.93 -2.62
C TYR A 565 -23.06 3.22 -3.89
N ILE A 566 -22.55 4.06 -4.78
CA ILE A 566 -23.23 4.35 -6.06
C ILE A 566 -23.17 3.11 -6.96
N TYR A 567 -22.06 2.39 -6.97
CA TYR A 567 -22.02 1.09 -7.65
C TYR A 567 -23.03 0.10 -7.06
N ALA A 568 -23.23 0.09 -5.74
CA ALA A 568 -24.28 -0.70 -5.13
C ALA A 568 -25.66 -0.31 -5.64
N LEU A 569 -26.03 0.98 -5.64
CA LEU A 569 -27.30 1.45 -6.21
C LEU A 569 -27.48 0.98 -7.66
N ILE A 570 -26.47 1.17 -8.51
CA ILE A 570 -26.48 0.75 -9.93
C ILE A 570 -26.73 -0.77 -10.05
N PHE A 571 -26.06 -1.58 -9.25
CA PHE A 571 -26.19 -3.04 -9.33
C PHE A 571 -27.47 -3.58 -8.65
N VAL A 572 -28.03 -2.89 -7.65
CA VAL A 572 -29.32 -3.27 -7.01
C VAL A 572 -30.44 -3.30 -8.04
N ILE A 573 -30.40 -2.39 -9.01
CA ILE A 573 -31.45 -2.29 -10.04
C ILE A 573 -31.46 -3.51 -10.96
N VAL A 574 -30.29 -4.11 -11.21
CA VAL A 574 -30.12 -5.16 -12.21
C VAL A 574 -30.16 -6.54 -11.58
N VAL A 575 -29.50 -6.72 -10.44
CA VAL A 575 -29.46 -8.04 -9.76
C VAL A 575 -30.48 -8.15 -8.63
N GLY A 576 -31.06 -7.02 -8.21
CA GLY A 576 -31.89 -6.93 -7.02
C GLY A 576 -31.09 -6.62 -5.75
N MET A 577 -31.81 -6.45 -4.65
CA MET A 577 -31.20 -6.35 -3.32
C MET A 577 -30.58 -7.70 -2.93
N GLY A 578 -29.41 -7.64 -2.30
CA GLY A 578 -28.78 -8.83 -1.74
C GLY A 578 -27.25 -8.79 -1.64
N PRO A 579 -26.63 -9.87 -1.15
CA PRO A 579 -25.19 -9.97 -0.92
C PRO A 579 -24.35 -9.91 -2.21
N PHE A 580 -24.87 -10.47 -3.30
CA PHE A 580 -24.19 -10.51 -4.58
C PHE A 580 -23.97 -9.10 -5.16
N THR A 581 -24.96 -8.24 -5.01
CA THR A 581 -24.88 -6.82 -5.35
C THR A 581 -23.77 -6.10 -4.57
N GLY A 582 -23.65 -6.42 -3.28
CA GLY A 582 -22.55 -5.96 -2.43
C GLY A 582 -21.18 -6.42 -2.94
N VAL A 583 -21.07 -7.65 -3.44
CA VAL A 583 -19.82 -8.17 -4.04
C VAL A 583 -19.45 -7.35 -5.28
N LEU A 584 -20.38 -7.17 -6.23
CA LEU A 584 -20.12 -6.41 -7.45
C LEU A 584 -19.70 -4.96 -7.16
N ALA A 585 -20.38 -4.31 -6.22
CA ALA A 585 -20.03 -2.95 -5.79
C ALA A 585 -18.62 -2.89 -5.20
N LEU A 586 -18.27 -3.80 -4.28
CA LEU A 586 -16.94 -3.85 -3.68
C LEU A 586 -15.84 -4.18 -4.69
N ILE A 587 -16.10 -5.00 -5.71
CA ILE A 587 -15.14 -5.26 -6.80
C ILE A 587 -14.76 -3.94 -7.45
N MET A 588 -15.74 -3.13 -7.85
CA MET A 588 -15.50 -1.84 -8.50
C MET A 588 -14.73 -0.87 -7.60
N GLY A 589 -15.16 -0.72 -6.34
CA GLY A 589 -14.47 0.13 -5.36
C GLY A 589 -13.02 -0.33 -5.08
N THR A 590 -12.80 -1.65 -5.00
CA THR A 590 -11.47 -2.24 -4.81
C THR A 590 -10.57 -2.01 -6.01
N ILE A 591 -11.10 -2.16 -7.23
CA ILE A 591 -10.36 -1.91 -8.47
C ILE A 591 -9.84 -0.48 -8.50
N GLY A 592 -10.71 0.51 -8.25
CA GLY A 592 -10.32 1.93 -8.32
C GLY A 592 -9.18 2.28 -7.36
N MET A 593 -9.26 1.83 -6.11
CA MET A 593 -8.28 2.20 -5.06
C MET A 593 -7.00 1.37 -5.13
N LEU A 594 -7.11 0.05 -5.27
CA LEU A 594 -5.95 -0.83 -5.22
C LEU A 594 -5.10 -0.73 -6.49
N THR A 595 -5.69 -0.33 -7.63
CA THR A 595 -4.94 -0.04 -8.86
C THR A 595 -3.94 1.10 -8.66
N LYS A 596 -4.36 2.18 -7.99
CA LYS A 596 -3.48 3.31 -7.66
C LYS A 596 -2.31 2.87 -6.78
N TYR A 597 -2.59 2.12 -5.71
CA TYR A 597 -1.55 1.61 -4.82
C TYR A 597 -0.59 0.66 -5.53
N ASN A 598 -1.08 -0.25 -6.36
CA ASN A 598 -0.24 -1.15 -7.13
C ASN A 598 0.61 -0.40 -8.16
N ARG A 599 0.05 0.60 -8.87
CA ARG A 599 0.80 1.46 -9.79
C ARG A 599 1.97 2.14 -9.08
N GLU A 600 1.75 2.73 -7.90
CA GLU A 600 2.81 3.35 -7.10
C GLU A 600 3.90 2.33 -6.74
N LEU A 601 3.53 1.11 -6.33
CA LEU A 601 4.49 0.03 -6.08
C LEU A 601 5.30 -0.35 -7.33
N PHE A 602 4.69 -0.38 -8.50
CA PHE A 602 5.36 -0.68 -9.77
C PHE A 602 6.29 0.46 -10.19
N ASP A 603 5.87 1.70 -9.98
CA ASP A 603 6.67 2.89 -10.23
C ASP A 603 7.87 2.98 -9.27
N ASP A 604 7.84 2.31 -8.11
CA ASP A 604 8.96 2.26 -7.17
C ASP A 604 9.98 1.13 -7.44
N ILE A 605 9.74 0.28 -8.44
CA ILE A 605 10.63 -0.86 -8.74
C ILE A 605 12.02 -0.41 -9.19
N ASN A 606 13.04 -1.16 -8.74
CA ASN A 606 14.40 -1.02 -9.23
C ASN A 606 14.55 -1.60 -10.65
N GLN A 607 14.49 -0.70 -11.63
CA GLN A 607 14.63 -1.03 -13.06
C GLN A 607 15.96 -1.71 -13.41
N LYS A 608 17.03 -1.50 -12.63
CA LYS A 608 18.33 -2.16 -12.89
C LYS A 608 18.21 -3.69 -12.85
N ILE A 609 17.41 -4.23 -11.92
CA ILE A 609 17.19 -5.68 -11.80
C ILE A 609 16.46 -6.21 -13.04
N ILE A 610 15.51 -5.45 -13.58
CA ILE A 610 14.76 -5.83 -14.78
C ILE A 610 15.69 -5.81 -16.01
N PHE A 611 16.50 -4.77 -16.18
CA PHE A 611 17.46 -4.68 -17.27
C PHE A 611 18.54 -5.77 -17.21
N GLN A 612 18.95 -6.19 -16.00
CA GLN A 612 19.86 -7.33 -15.82
C GLN A 612 19.22 -8.65 -16.27
N LEU A 613 17.95 -8.89 -15.92
CA LEU A 613 17.20 -10.06 -16.38
C LEU A 613 16.95 -10.04 -17.89
N GLU A 614 16.80 -8.87 -18.47
CA GLU A 614 16.69 -8.70 -19.92
C GLU A 614 18.01 -8.99 -20.63
N ALA A 615 19.14 -8.52 -20.07
CA ALA A 615 20.47 -8.81 -20.61
C ALA A 615 20.83 -10.30 -20.58
N THR A 616 20.22 -11.10 -19.69
CA THR A 616 20.37 -12.56 -19.68
C THR A 616 19.45 -13.29 -20.68
N GLY A 617 18.66 -12.56 -21.48
CA GLY A 617 17.81 -13.13 -22.53
C GLY A 617 16.50 -13.74 -22.00
N VAL A 618 16.08 -13.40 -20.79
CA VAL A 618 14.88 -13.98 -20.15
C VAL A 618 13.60 -13.39 -20.76
N ASN A 619 12.62 -14.24 -21.06
CA ASN A 619 11.34 -13.81 -21.63
C ASN A 619 10.52 -12.89 -20.70
N TRP A 620 9.50 -12.21 -21.23
CA TRP A 620 8.70 -11.24 -20.46
C TRP A 620 8.02 -11.85 -19.23
N PHE A 621 7.46 -13.06 -19.33
CA PHE A 621 6.79 -13.72 -18.19
C PHE A 621 7.76 -14.07 -17.05
N ALA A 622 8.98 -14.45 -17.39
CA ALA A 622 10.02 -14.70 -16.39
C ALA A 622 10.60 -13.39 -15.84
N LYS A 623 10.70 -12.31 -16.63
CA LYS A 623 10.95 -10.94 -16.10
C LYS A 623 9.87 -10.50 -15.11
N LEU A 624 8.60 -10.76 -15.44
CA LEU A 624 7.47 -10.47 -14.57
C LEU A 624 7.55 -11.27 -13.27
N ARG A 625 7.74 -12.59 -13.33
CA ARG A 625 7.76 -13.46 -12.15
C ARG A 625 8.98 -13.23 -11.25
N TYR A 626 10.18 -13.19 -11.83
CA TYR A 626 11.44 -13.15 -11.07
C TYR A 626 11.96 -11.72 -10.84
N GLY A 627 11.54 -10.75 -11.64
CA GLY A 627 11.90 -9.34 -11.48
C GLY A 627 10.80 -8.54 -10.77
N ILE A 628 9.65 -8.37 -11.43
CA ILE A 628 8.59 -7.43 -11.00
C ILE A 628 7.82 -7.96 -9.79
N MET A 629 7.25 -9.16 -9.87
CA MET A 629 6.45 -9.76 -8.80
C MET A 629 7.30 -10.02 -7.56
N SER A 630 8.55 -10.44 -7.71
CA SER A 630 9.44 -10.70 -6.58
C SER A 630 9.73 -9.43 -5.75
N GLN A 631 9.73 -8.26 -6.39
CA GLN A 631 9.96 -6.98 -5.70
C GLN A 631 8.66 -6.42 -5.08
N THR A 632 7.51 -6.70 -5.69
CA THR A 632 6.22 -6.10 -5.29
C THR A 632 5.34 -6.97 -4.42
N SER A 633 5.52 -8.30 -4.41
CA SER A 633 4.56 -9.24 -3.80
C SER A 633 4.27 -8.98 -2.33
N THR A 634 5.29 -8.62 -1.54
CA THR A 634 5.13 -8.37 -0.10
C THR A 634 4.31 -7.12 0.17
N ALA A 635 4.60 -6.04 -0.56
CA ALA A 635 3.88 -4.78 -0.42
C ALA A 635 2.45 -4.88 -0.97
N ALA A 636 2.28 -5.52 -2.14
CA ALA A 636 0.96 -5.79 -2.72
C ALA A 636 0.08 -6.61 -1.77
N MET A 637 0.61 -7.67 -1.16
CA MET A 637 -0.13 -8.46 -0.16
C MET A 637 -0.51 -7.62 1.07
N SER A 638 0.38 -6.75 1.55
CA SER A 638 0.05 -5.83 2.65
C SER A 638 -1.09 -4.87 2.27
N ASN A 639 -1.09 -4.36 1.03
CA ASN A 639 -2.14 -3.47 0.53
C ASN A 639 -3.48 -4.20 0.36
N ILE A 640 -3.48 -5.45 -0.10
CA ILE A 640 -4.68 -6.31 -0.19
C ILE A 640 -5.28 -6.55 1.19
N ILE A 641 -4.46 -6.91 2.19
CA ILE A 641 -4.93 -7.14 3.56
C ILE A 641 -5.49 -5.85 4.18
N TYR A 642 -4.84 -4.71 3.93
CA TYR A 642 -5.34 -3.42 4.38
C TYR A 642 -6.68 -3.06 3.72
N ARG A 643 -6.80 -3.32 2.41
CA ARG A 643 -8.05 -3.08 1.67
C ARG A 643 -9.17 -4.01 2.13
N PHE A 644 -8.86 -5.25 2.50
CA PHE A 644 -9.82 -6.18 3.07
C PHE A 644 -10.46 -5.65 4.38
N ASP A 645 -9.66 -5.10 5.31
CA ASP A 645 -10.20 -4.48 6.55
C ASP A 645 -11.14 -3.30 6.23
N ILE A 646 -10.82 -2.50 5.22
CA ILE A 646 -11.68 -1.40 4.77
C ILE A 646 -12.96 -1.94 4.14
N ASN A 647 -12.85 -2.89 3.19
CA ASN A 647 -13.99 -3.46 2.48
C ASN A 647 -14.97 -4.13 3.45
N PHE A 648 -14.49 -4.81 4.50
CA PHE A 648 -15.35 -5.41 5.52
C PHE A 648 -16.26 -4.38 6.19
N LYS A 649 -15.74 -3.17 6.47
CA LYS A 649 -16.51 -2.07 7.05
C LYS A 649 -17.42 -1.41 6.04
N GLU A 650 -16.96 -1.34 4.80
CA GLU A 650 -17.70 -0.75 3.68
C GLU A 650 -18.97 -1.56 3.38
N VAL A 651 -18.96 -2.89 3.54
CA VAL A 651 -20.15 -3.75 3.36
C VAL A 651 -21.32 -3.30 4.25
N ALA A 652 -21.05 -2.96 5.51
CA ALA A 652 -22.09 -2.47 6.43
C ALA A 652 -22.74 -1.18 5.92
N MET A 653 -21.97 -0.32 5.23
CA MET A 653 -22.49 0.91 4.61
C MET A 653 -23.27 0.62 3.33
N LEU A 654 -22.81 -0.33 2.50
CA LEU A 654 -23.52 -0.77 1.29
C LEU A 654 -24.86 -1.42 1.61
N GLY A 655 -24.98 -2.11 2.75
CA GLY A 655 -26.24 -2.70 3.17
C GLY A 655 -27.36 -1.68 3.38
N ALA A 656 -27.04 -0.42 3.70
CA ALA A 656 -28.05 0.64 3.85
C ALA A 656 -28.85 0.89 2.55
N VAL A 657 -28.31 0.52 1.39
CA VAL A 657 -29.01 0.55 0.09
C VAL A 657 -29.44 -0.82 -0.42
N GLY A 658 -29.50 -1.83 0.46
CA GLY A 658 -29.93 -3.17 0.08
C GLY A 658 -28.85 -4.01 -0.61
N ALA A 659 -27.59 -3.56 -0.65
CA ALA A 659 -26.47 -4.36 -1.15
C ALA A 659 -25.82 -5.25 -0.06
N GLY A 660 -26.65 -5.77 0.85
CA GLY A 660 -26.27 -6.65 1.96
C GLY A 660 -27.21 -6.51 3.17
N ASN A 661 -27.44 -7.59 3.91
CA ASN A 661 -28.44 -7.59 4.99
C ASN A 661 -28.01 -6.80 6.23
N MET A 662 -26.70 -6.70 6.50
CA MET A 662 -26.17 -6.08 7.71
C MET A 662 -26.54 -4.58 7.84
N GLY A 663 -26.30 -3.80 6.79
CA GLY A 663 -26.64 -2.37 6.77
C GLY A 663 -28.14 -2.11 6.70
N TYR A 664 -28.87 -2.97 5.97
CA TYR A 664 -30.33 -2.90 5.86
C TYR A 664 -30.98 -3.10 7.23
N LEU A 665 -30.56 -4.13 7.97
CA LEU A 665 -31.06 -4.41 9.31
C LEU A 665 -30.63 -3.35 10.34
N LEU A 666 -29.44 -2.74 10.20
CA LEU A 666 -29.07 -1.58 11.03
C LEU A 666 -30.06 -0.44 10.86
N ASN A 667 -30.44 -0.12 9.62
CA ASN A 667 -31.40 0.94 9.34
C ASN A 667 -32.81 0.56 9.82
N SER A 668 -33.29 -0.65 9.47
CA SER A 668 -34.61 -1.15 9.87
C SER A 668 -34.76 -1.20 11.39
N TYR A 669 -33.83 -1.85 12.12
CA TYR A 669 -33.91 -1.91 13.59
C TYR A 669 -33.89 -0.54 14.25
N PHE A 670 -33.20 0.44 13.65
CA PHE A 670 -33.21 1.80 14.17
C PHE A 670 -34.53 2.52 13.87
N THR A 671 -35.02 2.44 12.64
CA THR A 671 -36.30 3.05 12.22
C THR A 671 -37.49 2.45 12.95
N ASP A 672 -37.48 1.14 13.15
CA ASP A 672 -38.53 0.36 13.83
C ASP A 672 -38.40 0.39 15.36
N GLN A 673 -37.43 1.15 15.92
CA GLN A 673 -37.19 1.33 17.35
C GLN A 673 -36.80 0.04 18.11
N TYR A 674 -36.21 -0.94 17.43
CA TYR A 674 -35.62 -2.16 18.02
C TYR A 674 -34.19 -1.91 18.50
N PHE A 675 -34.05 -1.07 19.53
CA PHE A 675 -32.73 -0.63 20.02
C PHE A 675 -31.89 -1.76 20.63
N ASN A 676 -32.50 -2.78 21.25
CA ASN A 676 -31.78 -3.90 21.84
C ASN A 676 -31.12 -4.78 20.76
N GLU A 677 -31.83 -5.06 19.67
CA GLU A 677 -31.36 -5.80 18.49
C GLU A 677 -30.33 -4.99 17.71
N PHE A 678 -30.58 -3.70 17.53
CA PHE A 678 -29.62 -2.76 16.94
C PHE A 678 -28.30 -2.74 17.74
N GLY A 679 -28.39 -2.66 19.08
CA GLY A 679 -27.24 -2.68 19.98
C GLY A 679 -26.46 -3.99 19.92
N ALA A 680 -27.15 -5.13 19.85
CA ALA A 680 -26.52 -6.44 19.70
C ALA A 680 -25.77 -6.57 18.36
N LEU A 681 -26.38 -6.12 17.27
CA LEU A 681 -25.77 -6.11 15.96
C LEU A 681 -24.55 -5.20 15.95
N LEU A 682 -24.68 -3.94 16.41
CA LEU A 682 -23.60 -2.95 16.51
C LEU A 682 -22.43 -3.46 17.36
N PHE A 683 -22.69 -4.07 18.52
CA PHE A 683 -21.68 -4.71 19.36
C PHE A 683 -20.96 -5.84 18.61
N GLY A 684 -21.70 -6.68 17.89
CA GLY A 684 -21.16 -7.72 17.03
C GLY A 684 -20.20 -7.15 15.97
N ILE A 685 -20.59 -6.07 15.28
CA ILE A 685 -19.72 -5.38 14.30
C ILE A 685 -18.43 -4.93 14.97
N ILE A 686 -18.52 -4.22 16.10
CA ILE A 686 -17.34 -3.68 16.80
C ILE A 686 -16.40 -4.82 17.21
N LEU A 687 -16.91 -5.85 17.87
CA LEU A 687 -16.08 -6.96 18.32
C LEU A 687 -15.38 -7.67 17.15
N PHE A 688 -16.13 -7.93 16.08
CA PHE A 688 -15.62 -8.68 14.94
C PHE A 688 -14.64 -7.88 14.08
N THR A 689 -14.89 -6.59 13.85
CA THR A 689 -13.94 -5.68 13.18
C THR A 689 -12.64 -5.53 13.97
N LEU A 690 -12.69 -5.44 15.30
CA LEU A 690 -11.49 -5.43 16.16
C LEU A 690 -10.68 -6.73 16.02
N LEU A 691 -11.37 -7.87 15.94
CA LEU A 691 -10.75 -9.18 15.70
C LEU A 691 -10.09 -9.23 14.32
N ILE A 692 -10.76 -8.76 13.26
CA ILE A 692 -10.21 -8.67 11.90
C ILE A 692 -8.99 -7.75 11.85
N GLU A 693 -9.05 -6.56 12.47
CA GLU A 693 -7.92 -5.62 12.53
C GLU A 693 -6.73 -6.28 13.22
N PHE A 694 -6.96 -6.97 14.34
CA PHE A 694 -5.92 -7.67 15.07
C PHE A 694 -5.25 -8.76 14.22
N ILE A 695 -6.04 -9.61 13.54
CA ILE A 695 -5.51 -10.67 12.65
C ILE A 695 -4.75 -10.03 11.47
N SER A 696 -5.33 -9.02 10.83
CA SER A 696 -4.75 -8.33 9.67
C SER A 696 -3.42 -7.66 10.01
N ALA A 697 -3.34 -6.96 11.14
CA ALA A 697 -2.10 -6.35 11.63
C ALA A 697 -1.04 -7.40 11.96
N SER A 698 -1.45 -8.55 12.50
CA SER A 698 -0.55 -9.68 12.79
C SER A 698 0.12 -10.21 11.53
N ILE A 699 -0.67 -10.44 10.48
CA ILE A 699 -0.21 -10.97 9.20
C ILE A 699 0.68 -9.94 8.50
N ARG A 700 0.27 -8.68 8.44
CA ARG A 700 1.06 -7.58 7.85
C ARG A 700 2.42 -7.42 8.52
N ASN A 701 2.47 -7.40 9.86
CA ASN A 701 3.74 -7.31 10.58
C ASN A 701 4.67 -8.49 10.28
N LYS A 702 4.09 -9.68 10.14
CA LYS A 702 4.87 -10.87 9.79
C LYS A 702 5.45 -10.80 8.37
N LEU A 703 4.67 -10.30 7.42
CA LEU A 703 5.09 -10.11 6.03
C LEU A 703 6.16 -9.03 5.88
N SER A 704 5.98 -7.88 6.53
CA SER A 704 6.89 -6.73 6.39
C SER A 704 8.18 -6.85 7.20
N PHE A 705 8.11 -7.31 8.46
CA PHE A 705 9.25 -7.30 9.39
C PHE A 705 9.77 -8.70 9.75
N GLY A 706 9.10 -9.77 9.32
CA GLY A 706 9.46 -11.15 9.67
C GLY A 706 9.23 -11.50 11.15
N THR A 707 8.76 -10.56 11.97
CA THR A 707 8.52 -10.73 13.40
C THR A 707 7.17 -11.40 13.65
N ASN A 708 7.10 -12.31 14.63
CA ASN A 708 5.83 -12.89 15.07
C ASN A 708 5.28 -12.07 16.24
N LEU A 709 3.95 -11.98 16.35
CA LEU A 709 3.34 -11.52 17.59
C LEU A 709 3.79 -12.37 18.79
N ASN A 710 3.78 -11.76 19.98
CA ASN A 710 4.17 -12.42 21.24
C ASN A 710 3.39 -13.70 21.54
N LEU A 711 2.12 -13.76 21.13
CA LEU A 711 1.27 -14.94 21.33
C LEU A 711 1.69 -16.08 20.38
N ILE A 712 1.87 -15.77 19.10
CA ILE A 712 2.34 -16.71 18.08
C ILE A 712 3.75 -17.20 18.40
N SER A 713 4.65 -16.32 18.83
CA SER A 713 6.00 -16.70 19.26
C SER A 713 5.98 -17.59 20.49
N SER A 714 5.02 -17.40 21.42
CA SER A 714 4.82 -18.28 22.56
C SER A 714 4.33 -19.68 22.14
N ILE A 715 3.40 -19.76 21.18
CA ILE A 715 2.94 -21.04 20.60
C ILE A 715 4.10 -21.75 19.89
N ILE A 716 4.85 -21.04 19.06
CA ILE A 716 6.03 -21.60 18.36
C ILE A 716 7.06 -22.10 19.38
N ASN A 717 7.33 -21.34 20.43
CA ASN A 717 8.23 -21.76 21.50
C ASN A 717 7.70 -22.98 22.25
N PHE A 718 6.40 -23.05 22.53
CA PHE A 718 5.78 -24.22 23.14
C PHE A 718 5.93 -25.47 22.28
N VAL A 719 5.68 -25.35 20.98
CA VAL A 719 5.88 -26.43 20.00
C VAL A 719 7.35 -26.85 19.94
N ASN A 720 8.27 -25.90 19.78
CA ASN A 720 9.71 -26.16 19.75
C ASN A 720 10.20 -26.83 21.04
N GLN A 721 9.70 -26.40 22.20
CA GLN A 721 10.02 -27.00 23.50
C GLN A 721 9.56 -28.47 23.59
N ARG A 722 8.43 -28.83 22.97
CA ARG A 722 7.96 -30.22 22.92
C ARG A 722 8.87 -31.11 22.08
N PHE A 723 9.48 -30.57 21.03
CA PHE A 723 10.39 -31.32 20.14
C PHE A 723 11.84 -31.37 20.64
N PHE A 724 12.27 -30.44 21.51
CA PHE A 724 13.61 -30.40 22.10
C PHE A 724 14.12 -31.76 22.61
N SER A 725 13.34 -32.43 23.46
CA SER A 725 13.71 -33.73 24.03
C SER A 725 13.89 -34.80 22.94
N THR A 726 13.16 -34.68 21.83
CA THR A 726 13.25 -35.62 20.71
C THR A 726 14.55 -35.43 19.94
N PHE A 727 14.99 -34.18 19.73
CA PHE A 727 16.23 -33.88 19.02
C PHE A 727 17.46 -34.24 19.86
N LYS A 728 17.49 -33.89 21.14
CA LYS A 728 18.59 -34.25 22.04
C LYS A 728 18.73 -35.75 22.29
N SER A 729 17.62 -36.49 22.30
CA SER A 729 17.67 -37.95 22.37
C SER A 729 18.32 -38.57 21.15
N ASN A 730 18.23 -37.94 19.98
CA ASN A 730 18.85 -38.42 18.75
C ASN A 730 20.36 -38.21 18.75
N GLU A 731 20.81 -37.07 19.27
CA GLU A 731 22.23 -36.77 19.46
C GLU A 731 22.88 -37.81 20.40
N LYS A 732 22.23 -38.11 21.52
CA LYS A 732 22.69 -39.14 22.46
C LYS A 732 22.70 -40.55 21.86
N LEU A 733 21.76 -40.85 20.94
CA LEU A 733 21.73 -42.14 20.23
C LEU A 733 22.89 -42.29 19.25
N LEU A 734 23.42 -41.18 18.71
CA LEU A 734 24.63 -41.12 17.89
C LEU A 734 25.94 -41.11 18.70
N ASN A 735 25.87 -41.28 20.03
CA ASN A 735 27.01 -41.14 20.95
C ASN A 735 27.74 -39.78 20.85
N LEU A 736 27.02 -38.70 20.50
CA LEU A 736 27.54 -37.35 20.56
C LEU A 736 27.31 -36.76 21.96
N ASP A 737 28.24 -35.91 22.42
CA ASP A 737 28.30 -35.31 23.78
C ASP A 737 27.11 -34.41 24.19
N ALA A 738 25.98 -34.42 23.49
CA ALA A 738 24.80 -33.59 23.78
C ALA A 738 25.08 -32.07 23.79
N LYS A 739 26.18 -31.61 23.18
CA LYS A 739 26.65 -30.21 23.18
C LYS A 739 26.09 -29.33 22.05
N LEU A 740 25.41 -29.92 21.07
CA LEU A 740 24.90 -29.16 19.91
C LEU A 740 23.84 -28.14 20.31
N SER A 741 23.80 -26.97 19.68
CA SER A 741 22.68 -26.04 19.85
C SER A 741 21.35 -26.68 19.42
N TYR A 742 20.22 -26.09 19.81
CA TYR A 742 18.90 -26.62 19.41
C TYR A 742 18.76 -26.73 17.88
N GLN A 743 19.27 -25.72 17.16
CA GLN A 743 19.15 -25.68 15.70
C GLN A 743 20.03 -26.75 15.04
N GLU A 744 21.23 -26.99 15.57
CA GLU A 744 22.12 -28.06 15.12
C GLU A 744 21.57 -29.44 15.47
N SER A 745 20.99 -29.61 16.66
CA SER A 745 20.32 -30.85 17.05
C SER A 745 19.12 -31.14 16.15
N MET A 746 18.35 -30.11 15.78
CA MET A 746 17.21 -30.21 14.87
C MET A 746 17.66 -30.53 13.45
N SER A 747 18.73 -29.90 12.95
CA SER A 747 19.26 -30.16 11.61
C SER A 747 19.83 -31.58 11.52
N LEU A 748 20.56 -32.03 12.53
CA LEU A 748 21.06 -33.39 12.64
C LEU A 748 19.91 -34.41 12.66
N TYR A 749 18.85 -34.15 13.42
CA TYR A 749 17.65 -34.99 13.41
C TYR A 749 16.97 -35.05 12.04
N ALA A 750 16.90 -33.93 11.31
CA ALA A 750 16.34 -33.92 9.96
C ALA A 750 17.23 -34.71 8.98
N TYR A 751 18.54 -34.47 9.01
CA TYR A 751 19.53 -35.14 8.19
C TYR A 751 19.49 -36.66 8.38
N THR A 752 19.57 -37.14 9.62
CA THR A 752 19.52 -38.59 9.92
C THR A 752 18.27 -39.26 9.33
N ASN A 753 17.09 -38.68 9.54
CA ASN A 753 15.85 -39.24 9.00
C ASN A 753 15.80 -39.21 7.46
N GLN A 754 16.35 -38.18 6.83
CA GLN A 754 16.38 -38.06 5.38
C GLN A 754 17.35 -39.08 4.75
N THR A 755 18.53 -39.28 5.34
CA THR A 755 19.50 -40.27 4.85
C THR A 755 18.94 -41.69 5.00
N ILE A 756 18.31 -42.01 6.13
CA ILE A 756 17.64 -43.30 6.33
C ILE A 756 16.52 -43.50 5.30
N MET A 757 15.72 -42.47 5.00
CA MET A 757 14.67 -42.53 3.99
C MET A 757 15.22 -42.83 2.59
N ASN A 758 16.26 -42.11 2.18
CA ASN A 758 16.87 -42.31 0.86
C ASN A 758 17.45 -43.73 0.73
N ASN A 759 18.14 -44.21 1.77
CA ASN A 759 18.66 -45.58 1.81
C ASN A 759 17.52 -46.61 1.82
N ALA A 760 16.44 -46.38 2.56
CA ALA A 760 15.27 -47.28 2.59
C ALA A 760 14.57 -47.37 1.22
N ILE A 761 14.44 -46.25 0.49
CA ILE A 761 13.90 -46.24 -0.87
C ILE A 761 14.80 -47.04 -1.82
N ARG A 762 16.13 -46.92 -1.66
CA ARG A 762 17.12 -47.66 -2.46
C ARG A 762 17.03 -49.16 -2.18
N ILE A 763 17.12 -49.57 -0.90
CA ILE A 763 17.01 -50.97 -0.46
C ILE A 763 15.68 -51.59 -0.88
N LYS A 764 14.57 -50.83 -0.78
CA LYS A 764 13.26 -51.30 -1.25
C LYS A 764 13.28 -51.68 -2.73
N LYS A 765 13.96 -50.90 -3.58
CA LYS A 765 14.08 -51.17 -5.02
C LYS A 765 15.02 -52.34 -5.30
N GLU A 766 16.17 -52.39 -4.62
CA GLU A 766 17.21 -53.41 -4.80
C GLU A 766 16.74 -54.80 -4.33
N GLU A 767 16.10 -54.88 -3.16
CA GLU A 767 15.77 -56.16 -2.50
C GLU A 767 14.28 -56.53 -2.57
N LYS A 768 13.45 -55.75 -3.28
CA LYS A 768 11.98 -55.93 -3.41
C LYS A 768 11.24 -56.14 -2.08
N LEU A 769 11.70 -55.53 -0.99
CA LEU A 769 11.10 -55.65 0.34
C LEU A 769 9.91 -54.72 0.55
N SER A 770 9.08 -55.01 1.57
CA SER A 770 8.11 -54.02 2.06
C SER A 770 8.83 -52.77 2.58
N PHE A 771 8.24 -51.58 2.39
CA PHE A 771 8.89 -50.31 2.80
C PHE A 771 9.27 -50.29 4.29
N LYS A 772 8.47 -50.96 5.14
CA LYS A 772 8.75 -51.10 6.58
C LYS A 772 10.01 -51.92 6.85
N ASN A 773 10.22 -53.01 6.12
CA ASN A 773 11.42 -53.86 6.27
C ASN A 773 12.67 -53.18 5.69
N ALA A 774 12.53 -52.54 4.53
CA ALA A 774 13.61 -51.74 3.95
C ALA A 774 14.03 -50.56 4.86
N TRP A 775 13.07 -49.92 5.53
CA TRP A 775 13.35 -48.88 6.53
C TRP A 775 14.08 -49.44 7.75
N ASN A 776 13.68 -50.61 8.27
CA ASN A 776 14.37 -51.25 9.40
C ASN A 776 15.83 -51.53 9.08
N LYS A 777 16.10 -52.07 7.88
CA LYS A 777 17.46 -52.37 7.41
C LYS A 777 18.29 -51.09 7.27
N ALA A 778 17.77 -50.09 6.56
CA ALA A 778 18.42 -48.77 6.43
C ALA A 778 18.71 -48.10 7.78
N TYR A 779 17.82 -48.27 8.76
CA TYR A 779 18.02 -47.74 10.11
C TYR A 779 19.16 -48.44 10.86
N ILE A 780 19.22 -49.78 10.79
CA ILE A 780 20.29 -50.58 11.41
C ILE A 780 21.64 -50.22 10.80
N ASP A 781 21.69 -50.10 9.47
CA ASP A 781 22.91 -49.76 8.72
C ASP A 781 23.42 -48.36 9.07
N PHE A 782 22.52 -47.36 9.10
CA PHE A 782 22.89 -45.97 9.36
C PHE A 782 23.55 -45.78 10.73
N TYR A 783 23.03 -46.44 11.76
CA TYR A 783 23.56 -46.39 13.12
C TYR A 783 24.62 -47.45 13.41
N ASN A 784 24.99 -48.27 12.40
CA ASN A 784 25.93 -49.38 12.51
C ASN A 784 25.61 -50.32 13.69
N ILE A 785 24.32 -50.58 13.92
CA ILE A 785 23.81 -51.23 15.14
C ILE A 785 24.20 -52.71 15.18
N ARG A 786 24.37 -53.34 14.00
CA ARG A 786 24.69 -54.76 13.86
C ARG A 786 26.07 -55.13 14.43
N LYS A 787 27.01 -54.18 14.54
CA LYS A 787 28.28 -54.42 15.26
C LYS A 787 28.11 -54.50 16.78
N LYS A 788 26.98 -54.03 17.32
CA LYS A 788 26.72 -53.90 18.76
C LYS A 788 25.87 -55.04 19.34
N TYR A 789 25.20 -55.81 18.49
CA TYR A 789 24.37 -56.95 18.86
C TYR A 789 24.75 -58.15 17.99
N ASN A 790 24.93 -59.33 18.59
CA ASN A 790 25.27 -60.55 17.85
C ASN A 790 24.28 -60.83 16.70
N ASN A 791 24.80 -61.39 15.60
CA ASN A 791 24.10 -61.61 14.32
C ASN A 791 22.83 -62.50 14.37
N LEU A 792 22.47 -63.04 15.54
CA LEU A 792 21.38 -64.00 15.73
C LEU A 792 20.00 -63.37 15.99
N ILE A 793 19.90 -62.04 16.16
CA ILE A 793 18.64 -61.36 16.48
C ILE A 793 17.99 -60.80 15.20
N ALA A 794 16.69 -61.05 15.01
CA ALA A 794 15.93 -60.47 13.90
C ALA A 794 15.96 -58.92 13.91
N ASP A 795 16.16 -58.30 12.74
CA ASP A 795 16.27 -56.85 12.55
C ASP A 795 15.09 -56.07 13.18
N SER A 796 13.87 -56.63 13.14
CA SER A 796 12.69 -56.01 13.75
C SER A 796 12.79 -55.87 15.28
N ASN A 797 13.46 -56.82 15.95
CA ASN A 797 13.62 -56.82 17.40
C ASN A 797 14.75 -55.87 17.83
N ILE A 798 15.83 -55.80 17.05
CA ILE A 798 16.92 -54.82 17.24
C ILE A 798 16.37 -53.39 17.15
N VAL A 799 15.56 -53.08 16.13
CA VAL A 799 14.93 -51.77 15.97
C VAL A 799 14.00 -51.45 17.14
N LYS A 800 13.20 -52.41 17.63
CA LYS A 800 12.35 -52.21 18.81
C LYS A 800 13.15 -51.86 20.07
N LEU A 801 14.29 -52.51 20.31
CA LEU A 801 15.15 -52.22 21.46
C LEU A 801 15.74 -50.80 21.39
N GLU A 802 16.21 -50.38 20.23
CA GLU A 802 16.72 -49.02 20.02
C GLU A 802 15.60 -47.96 20.11
N GLU A 803 14.38 -48.28 19.70
CA GLU A 803 13.22 -47.42 19.94
C GLU A 803 12.90 -47.27 21.44
N LEU A 804 13.03 -48.34 22.24
CA LEU A 804 12.86 -48.28 23.69
C LEU A 804 13.94 -47.42 24.36
N LYS A 805 15.21 -47.55 23.93
CA LYS A 805 16.30 -46.68 24.39
C LYS A 805 16.03 -45.21 24.05
N PHE A 806 15.62 -44.93 22.82
CA PHE A 806 15.25 -43.58 22.39
C PHE A 806 14.11 -43.00 23.24
N LYS A 807 13.07 -43.80 23.55
CA LYS A 807 11.98 -43.39 24.46
C LYS A 807 12.50 -43.12 25.87
N LYS A 808 13.43 -43.92 26.39
CA LYS A 808 14.07 -43.73 27.71
C LYS A 808 14.84 -42.41 27.75
N TYR A 809 15.70 -42.14 26.77
CA TYR A 809 16.43 -40.86 26.68
C TYR A 809 15.48 -39.67 26.56
N LYS A 810 14.40 -39.81 25.79
CA LYS A 810 13.41 -38.74 25.66
C LYS A 810 12.73 -38.41 26.98
N LYS A 811 12.41 -39.43 27.79
CA LYS A 811 11.87 -39.23 29.14
C LYS A 811 12.91 -38.58 30.07
N ASP A 812 14.16 -39.03 30.04
CA ASP A 812 15.27 -38.47 30.84
C ASP A 812 15.49 -36.98 30.53
N PHE A 813 15.64 -36.60 29.26
CA PHE A 813 15.79 -35.19 28.88
C PHE A 813 14.57 -34.33 29.22
N ALA A 814 13.35 -34.89 29.13
CA ALA A 814 12.14 -34.18 29.54
C ALA A 814 12.11 -33.95 31.06
N PHE A 815 12.55 -34.94 31.85
CA PHE A 815 12.64 -34.85 33.30
C PHE A 815 13.70 -33.85 33.75
N LYS A 816 14.95 -33.97 33.25
CA LYS A 816 16.05 -33.03 33.53
C LYS A 816 15.66 -31.58 33.26
N ARG A 817 14.97 -31.34 32.14
CA ARG A 817 14.45 -30.02 31.83
C ARG A 817 13.40 -29.54 32.83
N LYS A 818 12.49 -30.42 33.29
CA LYS A 818 11.48 -30.06 34.29
C LYS A 818 12.14 -29.60 35.59
N VAL A 819 13.20 -30.30 36.02
CA VAL A 819 14.02 -29.95 37.19
C VAL A 819 14.69 -28.59 36.99
N TRP A 820 15.42 -28.40 35.89
CA TRP A 820 16.08 -27.14 35.60
C TRP A 820 15.11 -25.94 35.51
N VAL A 821 13.93 -26.13 34.90
CA VAL A 821 12.90 -25.08 34.87
C VAL A 821 12.41 -24.76 36.29
N ALA A 822 12.32 -25.74 37.18
CA ALA A 822 11.95 -25.51 38.58
C ALA A 822 13.04 -24.69 39.31
N GLU A 823 14.31 -25.03 39.11
CA GLU A 823 15.47 -24.31 39.67
C GLU A 823 15.46 -22.83 39.22
N VAL A 824 15.38 -22.57 37.91
CA VAL A 824 15.32 -21.19 37.37
C VAL A 824 14.10 -20.42 37.91
N LYS A 825 12.96 -21.10 38.07
CA LYS A 825 11.77 -20.47 38.67
C LYS A 825 11.99 -20.15 40.15
N GLN A 826 12.74 -20.96 40.88
CA GLN A 826 13.06 -20.78 42.28
C GLN A 826 14.08 -19.67 42.49
N GLU A 827 15.20 -19.67 41.76
CA GLU A 827 16.22 -18.60 41.77
C GLU A 827 15.57 -17.23 41.53
N SER A 828 14.80 -17.12 40.44
CA SER A 828 14.11 -15.87 40.10
C SER A 828 13.07 -15.47 41.15
N LYS A 829 12.41 -16.42 41.80
CA LYS A 829 11.46 -16.13 42.89
C LYS A 829 12.20 -15.55 44.09
N MET A 830 13.35 -16.10 44.46
CA MET A 830 14.19 -15.61 45.55
C MET A 830 14.70 -14.19 45.28
N GLU A 831 15.21 -13.92 44.08
CA GLU A 831 15.60 -12.56 43.66
C GLU A 831 14.43 -11.56 43.76
N ILE A 832 13.26 -11.93 43.25
CA ILE A 832 12.07 -11.06 43.28
C ILE A 832 11.63 -10.80 44.72
N ILE A 833 11.70 -11.80 45.61
CA ILE A 833 11.39 -11.62 47.03
C ILE A 833 12.40 -10.66 47.69
N LYS A 834 13.70 -10.83 47.41
CA LYS A 834 14.76 -9.92 47.89
C LYS A 834 14.48 -8.48 47.46
N PHE A 835 14.22 -8.24 46.17
CA PHE A 835 13.90 -6.90 45.67
C PHE A 835 12.58 -6.34 46.23
N LYS A 836 11.56 -7.17 46.44
CA LYS A 836 10.31 -6.73 47.08
C LYS A 836 10.49 -6.34 48.54
N LYS A 837 11.31 -7.06 49.31
CA LYS A 837 11.64 -6.70 50.69
C LYS A 837 12.38 -5.35 50.73
N LEU A 838 13.39 -5.17 49.89
CA LEU A 838 14.13 -3.91 49.75
C LEU A 838 13.20 -2.74 49.33
N LEU A 839 12.26 -3.00 48.42
CA LEU A 839 11.29 -2.00 47.97
C LEU A 839 10.39 -1.50 49.12
N LYS A 840 9.96 -2.42 49.99
CA LYS A 840 9.14 -2.08 51.17
C LYS A 840 9.93 -1.25 52.19
N ALA A 841 11.22 -1.56 52.40
CA ALA A 841 12.08 -0.84 53.33
C ALA A 841 12.56 0.53 52.81
N SER A 842 12.68 0.72 51.50
CA SER A 842 13.12 2.00 50.92
C SER A 842 12.02 3.07 50.93
N THR A 843 12.37 4.31 51.30
CA THR A 843 11.50 5.50 51.24
C THR A 843 11.78 6.39 50.01
N ASP A 844 13.04 6.44 49.53
CA ASP A 844 13.46 7.22 48.36
C ASP A 844 12.76 6.77 47.06
N PHE A 845 12.18 7.75 46.35
CA PHE A 845 11.48 7.56 45.09
C PHE A 845 12.39 7.00 43.97
N LYS A 846 13.65 7.44 43.89
CA LYS A 846 14.57 6.99 42.82
C LYS A 846 14.96 5.53 42.99
N VAL A 847 15.36 5.15 44.21
CA VAL A 847 15.67 3.76 44.59
C VAL A 847 14.46 2.84 44.41
N ARG A 848 13.25 3.29 44.79
CA ARG A 848 12.02 2.53 44.56
C ARG A 848 11.74 2.28 43.08
N LYS A 849 12.01 3.24 42.21
CA LYS A 849 11.84 3.10 40.76
C LYS A 849 12.81 2.08 40.18
N ASP A 850 14.07 2.10 40.61
CA ASP A 850 15.09 1.15 40.14
C ASP A 850 14.81 -0.27 40.64
N LEU A 851 14.41 -0.45 41.89
CA LEU A 851 13.96 -1.75 42.41
C LEU A 851 12.75 -2.32 41.65
N LYS A 852 11.78 -1.46 41.27
CA LYS A 852 10.65 -1.87 40.40
C LYS A 852 11.13 -2.31 39.01
N ASN A 853 12.13 -1.63 38.43
CA ASN A 853 12.73 -2.01 37.17
C ASN A 853 13.49 -3.34 37.28
N SER A 854 14.24 -3.57 38.36
CA SER A 854 14.96 -4.82 38.63
C SER A 854 14.01 -6.00 38.81
N ILE A 855 12.89 -5.84 39.52
CA ILE A 855 11.85 -6.88 39.60
C ILE A 855 11.30 -7.23 38.20
N LYS A 856 11.05 -6.21 37.37
CA LYS A 856 10.56 -6.40 36.00
C LYS A 856 11.62 -7.08 35.13
N TYR A 857 12.88 -6.75 35.32
CA TYR A 857 14.02 -7.35 34.63
C TYR A 857 14.20 -8.82 35.03
N SER A 858 14.21 -9.18 36.32
CA SER A 858 14.28 -10.59 36.78
C SER A 858 13.11 -11.42 36.25
N LYS A 859 11.87 -10.87 36.21
CA LYS A 859 10.73 -11.53 35.58
C LYS A 859 10.95 -11.78 34.08
N LYS A 860 11.56 -10.82 33.38
CA LYS A 860 11.89 -10.94 31.95
C LYS A 860 13.01 -11.95 31.71
N ILE A 861 14.08 -11.92 32.49
CA ILE A 861 15.19 -12.89 32.42
C ILE A 861 14.68 -14.30 32.68
N ARG A 862 13.87 -14.52 33.72
CA ARG A 862 13.24 -15.82 33.98
C ARG A 862 12.53 -16.35 32.75
N LYS A 863 11.71 -15.50 32.11
CA LYS A 863 10.99 -15.87 30.88
C LYS A 863 11.96 -16.18 29.75
N LEU A 864 13.04 -15.40 29.58
CA LEU A 864 14.07 -15.63 28.57
C LEU A 864 14.84 -16.92 28.80
N LYS A 865 15.33 -17.19 30.02
CA LYS A 865 16.01 -18.44 30.39
C LYS A 865 15.12 -19.65 30.07
N ILE A 866 13.86 -19.65 30.50
CA ILE A 866 12.93 -20.77 30.25
C ILE A 866 12.60 -20.95 28.75
N THR A 867 12.61 -19.87 27.97
CA THR A 867 12.27 -19.91 26.54
C THR A 867 13.47 -20.17 25.63
N ASN A 868 14.69 -19.92 26.09
CA ASN A 868 15.90 -20.23 25.34
C ASN A 868 16.09 -21.75 25.28
N ILE A 869 16.40 -22.26 24.08
CA ILE A 869 16.42 -23.70 23.78
C ILE A 869 17.86 -24.23 23.74
N ASN A 870 18.86 -23.35 23.81
CA ASN A 870 20.28 -23.70 23.95
C ASN A 870 20.60 -23.94 25.43
N TYR A 871 20.03 -25.03 25.96
CA TYR A 871 20.36 -25.58 27.28
C TYR A 871 21.71 -26.27 27.26
#